data_AF-A0A9C6DN64-F1
#
_entry.id   AF-A0A9C6DN64-F1
#
_cell.length_a   1.000
_cell.length_b   1.000
_cell.length_c   1.000
_cell.angle_alpha   90.00
_cell.angle_beta   90.00
_cell.angle_gamma   90.00
#
_symmetry.space_group_name_H-M   'P 1'
#
loop_
_entity.id
_entity.type
_entity.pdbx_description
1 polymer ?
#
loop_
_entity_poly.entity_id
_entity_poly.type
_entity_poly.pdbx_seq_one_letter_code
_entity_poly.pdbx_strand_id
1 'polypeptide(L)'
;MDSKWLNFLLSQLRLVNYENEYETMRLLFDKPLSCKLVCKSAQDLLESLKRNENYEFLLKDKQTRVREAANLRKEAIGVDNMELSLGYANRALALQCFGYYQQAYDDCECALEIGYPKKLYPKIICRQAYCALQLNNAELLTKHLSSLESMHLNENFRRQEQELRANLWKLQNQTEKTNGNVELILKNRDSQEIVNTFSEIGRYMRAKRLIKQNELIFSERATALAPIGSAIQLCNHCAKTSFIPIPCQHCRGRVVYCSLACLKAHKNIHLHECSAYQMQLFAHVGIAHLALRIILDNGLLTILDLLRNKQTTKAIWTSLTEGGDVWSNPTAAYSESLRMVSHLKKMALEDVKVFAAVSHLIVVYLSRYTSFFDLLSSNHRFNCNWELIVAALILKHIGQSIVNGHVCTVIRPKIFENYSLTEYHLLNEDLWEKPWHLRRGYLHRFAYIDDVATLNLPYTSICNHSCLPLFQPKFSGRIISAYAMRDIKESEEITNCYTQHSRVERRQTRQEILKKSYHFICKCGECMRQEGDDDVNQFHQYRCDNEKCRHVFVPQTPLKWWQRKTSNDLQNINVLCAVCGSRQMFKWFYDYQKLLTSLNSPLTRLRLYQLYQNLDEYLLAFNSCKAFMASKAVQEIFKFLNDGSLNEEDYKNLTRMIKYSLEYETYTSGSSCISYICEMTYLWDIIALGKWKYEHKDMNSIFNESLIVLGDEMFLIFSNYYKDFLVKS
;
A
#
# COMPACT_ATOMS: atom_id res chain seq x y z
N MET A 1 27.26 -8.52 -27.27
CA MET A 1 26.46 -9.04 -26.14
C MET A 1 27.02 -10.42 -25.83
N ASP A 2 27.76 -10.50 -24.72
CA ASP A 2 28.62 -11.62 -24.38
C ASP A 2 27.80 -12.72 -23.68
N SER A 3 27.91 -13.96 -24.15
CA SER A 3 27.17 -15.13 -23.65
C SER A 3 27.43 -15.40 -22.16
N LYS A 4 28.50 -14.82 -21.60
CA LYS A 4 28.79 -14.80 -20.17
C LYS A 4 27.76 -14.05 -19.32
N TRP A 5 27.10 -13.01 -19.85
CA TRP A 5 26.10 -12.24 -19.09
C TRP A 5 24.77 -13.00 -18.95
N LEU A 6 24.38 -13.76 -19.98
CA LEU A 6 23.22 -14.65 -19.95
C LEU A 6 23.48 -15.83 -18.99
N ASN A 7 24.69 -16.40 -19.03
CA ASN A 7 25.08 -17.49 -18.12
C ASN A 7 25.25 -17.02 -16.65
N PHE A 8 25.62 -15.76 -16.41
CA PHE A 8 25.68 -15.19 -15.06
C PHE A 8 24.28 -15.03 -14.44
N LEU A 9 23.30 -14.56 -15.22
CA LEU A 9 21.89 -14.49 -14.82
C LEU A 9 21.30 -15.87 -14.51
N LEU A 10 21.63 -16.87 -15.32
CA LEU A 10 21.22 -18.27 -15.10
C LEU A 10 21.92 -18.92 -13.89
N SER A 11 23.13 -18.49 -13.52
CA SER A 11 23.86 -19.05 -12.35
C SER A 11 23.47 -18.44 -10.99
N GLN A 12 22.79 -17.29 -10.97
CA GLN A 12 22.39 -16.59 -9.74
C GLN A 12 20.96 -16.91 -9.29
N LEU A 13 20.19 -17.64 -10.11
CA LEU A 13 18.84 -18.09 -9.79
C LEU A 13 18.85 -19.60 -9.49
N ARG A 14 19.31 -20.00 -8.30
CA ARG A 14 18.82 -21.25 -7.68
C ARG A 14 17.47 -20.96 -7.03
N LEU A 15 16.44 -20.85 -7.87
CA LEU A 15 15.05 -21.00 -7.44
C LEU A 15 14.67 -22.47 -7.65
N VAL A 16 14.45 -23.15 -6.54
CA VAL A 16 14.00 -24.53 -6.51
C VAL A 16 12.56 -24.57 -7.04
N ASN A 17 12.39 -25.27 -8.17
CA ASN A 17 11.15 -25.74 -8.81
C ASN A 17 10.12 -24.69 -9.25
N TYR A 18 10.39 -24.06 -10.40
CA TYR A 18 9.37 -23.58 -11.35
C TYR A 18 9.72 -24.16 -12.73
N GLU A 19 9.41 -25.43 -12.95
CA GLU A 19 9.43 -26.05 -14.27
C GLU A 19 8.07 -25.71 -14.92
N ASN A 20 7.88 -24.87 -15.95
CA ASN A 20 8.69 -24.53 -17.09
C ASN A 20 8.03 -23.28 -17.76
N GLU A 21 8.64 -22.10 -17.64
CA GLU A 21 8.10 -20.84 -18.20
C GLU A 21 8.14 -20.78 -19.73
N TYR A 22 9.02 -21.56 -20.37
CA TYR A 22 9.12 -21.61 -21.83
C TYR A 22 8.03 -22.49 -22.46
N GLU A 23 7.64 -23.59 -21.82
CA GLU A 23 6.40 -24.32 -22.20
C GLU A 23 5.14 -23.52 -21.90
N THR A 24 5.11 -22.77 -20.80
CA THR A 24 3.96 -21.93 -20.44
C THR A 24 3.77 -20.77 -21.44
N MET A 25 4.86 -20.14 -21.88
CA MET A 25 4.82 -19.12 -22.93
C MET A 25 4.52 -19.70 -24.31
N ARG A 26 5.01 -20.92 -24.64
CA ARG A 26 4.63 -21.62 -25.89
C ARG A 26 3.15 -22.03 -25.87
N LEU A 27 2.59 -22.47 -24.74
CA LEU A 27 1.16 -22.80 -24.59
C LEU A 27 0.24 -21.58 -24.64
N LEU A 28 0.72 -20.39 -24.24
CA LEU A 28 -0.05 -19.14 -24.25
C LEU A 28 -0.11 -18.44 -25.62
N PHE A 29 0.82 -18.75 -26.53
CA PHE A 29 0.93 -18.07 -27.83
C PHE A 29 0.75 -18.98 -29.06
N ASP A 30 0.68 -20.32 -28.90
CA ASP A 30 0.73 -21.27 -30.02
C ASP A 30 -0.58 -22.07 -30.24
N LYS A 31 -1.74 -21.57 -29.78
CA LYS A 31 -3.06 -22.13 -30.15
C LYS A 31 -3.97 -21.10 -30.85
N PRO A 32 -4.67 -21.48 -31.93
CA PRO A 32 -5.60 -20.61 -32.62
C PRO A 32 -6.81 -20.23 -31.75
N LEU A 33 -7.50 -19.16 -32.16
CA LEU A 33 -8.73 -18.55 -31.64
C LEU A 33 -9.97 -19.47 -31.45
N SER A 34 -9.80 -20.78 -31.25
CA SER A 34 -10.86 -21.79 -31.37
C SER A 34 -11.20 -22.59 -30.10
N CYS A 35 -10.95 -22.07 -28.90
CA CYS A 35 -11.52 -22.65 -27.67
C CYS A 35 -12.75 -21.85 -27.24
N LYS A 36 -13.90 -22.20 -27.83
CA LYS A 36 -15.20 -22.03 -27.19
C LYS A 36 -15.16 -22.75 -25.84
N LEU A 37 -15.16 -21.99 -24.76
CA LEU A 37 -15.78 -22.38 -23.50
C LEU A 37 -16.84 -21.33 -23.21
N VAL A 38 -17.94 -21.39 -23.96
CA VAL A 38 -19.21 -21.00 -23.36
C VAL A 38 -19.40 -22.02 -22.24
N CYS A 39 -19.13 -21.62 -21.01
CA CYS A 39 -19.32 -22.53 -19.90
C CYS A 39 -20.79 -22.93 -19.88
N LYS A 40 -21.06 -24.22 -19.71
CA LYS A 40 -22.42 -24.72 -19.51
C LYS A 40 -23.12 -23.92 -18.40
N SER A 41 -22.39 -23.42 -17.39
CA SER A 41 -22.93 -22.53 -16.35
C SER A 41 -23.39 -21.14 -16.86
N ALA A 42 -22.73 -20.55 -17.86
CA ALA A 42 -23.14 -19.27 -18.45
C ALA A 42 -24.33 -19.47 -19.41
N GLN A 43 -24.38 -20.60 -20.10
CA GLN A 43 -25.53 -21.03 -20.91
C GLN A 43 -26.75 -21.44 -20.05
N ASP A 44 -26.52 -22.17 -18.96
CA ASP A 44 -27.53 -22.54 -17.95
C ASP A 44 -28.00 -21.28 -17.19
N LEU A 45 -27.13 -20.29 -16.96
CA LEU A 45 -27.48 -18.96 -16.45
C LEU A 45 -28.31 -18.17 -17.48
N LEU A 46 -27.98 -18.25 -18.77
CA LEU A 46 -28.77 -17.64 -19.84
C LEU A 46 -30.15 -18.28 -20.02
N GLU A 47 -30.28 -19.58 -19.77
CA GLU A 47 -31.56 -20.28 -19.71
C GLU A 47 -32.34 -20.01 -18.41
N SER A 48 -31.64 -19.76 -17.28
CA SER A 48 -32.27 -19.38 -15.99
C SER A 48 -32.76 -17.93 -15.94
N LEU A 49 -32.18 -17.03 -16.75
CA LEU A 49 -32.63 -15.63 -16.92
C LEU A 49 -34.07 -15.47 -17.45
N LYS A 50 -34.76 -16.57 -17.80
CA LYS A 50 -36.19 -16.61 -18.12
C LYS A 50 -37.09 -16.82 -16.88
N ARG A 51 -36.54 -17.14 -15.70
CA ARG A 51 -37.27 -17.36 -14.44
C ARG A 51 -36.97 -16.25 -13.43
N ASN A 52 -37.83 -16.11 -12.42
CA ASN A 52 -37.91 -14.96 -11.52
C ASN A 52 -36.77 -14.94 -10.47
N GLU A 53 -35.51 -14.79 -10.94
CA GLU A 53 -34.25 -15.00 -10.20
C GLU A 53 -34.03 -14.13 -8.96
N ASN A 54 -34.67 -12.96 -8.83
CA ASN A 54 -34.47 -12.14 -7.62
C ASN A 54 -34.93 -12.90 -6.37
N TYR A 55 -36.01 -13.69 -6.49
CA TYR A 55 -36.53 -14.51 -5.40
C TYR A 55 -35.61 -15.70 -5.11
N GLU A 56 -35.17 -16.42 -6.14
CA GLU A 56 -34.26 -17.58 -5.99
C GLU A 56 -32.85 -17.19 -5.50
N PHE A 57 -32.28 -16.08 -5.98
CA PHE A 57 -30.99 -15.56 -5.49
C PHE A 57 -31.08 -15.12 -4.03
N LEU A 58 -32.18 -14.46 -3.61
CA LEU A 58 -32.40 -14.08 -2.21
C LEU A 58 -32.61 -15.28 -1.28
N LEU A 59 -33.07 -16.41 -1.82
CA LEU A 59 -33.23 -17.67 -1.10
C LEU A 59 -31.93 -18.47 -0.95
N LYS A 60 -30.89 -18.17 -1.75
CA LYS A 60 -29.57 -18.80 -1.62
C LYS A 60 -28.92 -18.40 -0.30
N ASP A 61 -28.20 -19.35 0.30
CA ASP A 61 -27.37 -19.05 1.45
C ASP A 61 -26.34 -17.96 1.09
N LYS A 62 -25.95 -17.19 2.10
CA LYS A 62 -25.14 -15.99 1.93
C LYS A 62 -23.76 -16.31 1.33
N GLN A 63 -23.15 -17.44 1.68
CA GLN A 63 -21.85 -17.86 1.17
C GLN A 63 -21.88 -18.24 -0.31
N THR A 64 -22.96 -18.86 -0.78
CA THR A 64 -23.18 -19.12 -2.21
C THR A 64 -23.32 -17.82 -2.99
N ARG A 65 -24.01 -16.81 -2.45
CA ARG A 65 -24.08 -15.47 -3.06
C ARG A 65 -22.74 -14.75 -3.11
N VAL A 66 -21.90 -14.85 -2.06
CA VAL A 66 -20.52 -14.33 -2.07
C VAL A 66 -19.70 -15.00 -3.15
N ARG A 67 -19.75 -16.34 -3.23
CA ARG A 67 -19.02 -17.11 -4.24
C ARG A 67 -19.46 -16.72 -5.65
N GLU A 68 -20.76 -16.61 -5.92
CA GLU A 68 -21.28 -16.19 -7.22
C GLU A 68 -20.86 -14.75 -7.56
N ALA A 69 -20.98 -13.80 -6.61
CA ALA A 69 -20.54 -12.41 -6.81
C ALA A 69 -19.02 -12.27 -7.03
N ALA A 70 -18.22 -13.12 -6.37
CA ALA A 70 -16.77 -13.20 -6.55
C ALA A 70 -16.38 -13.91 -7.86
N ASN A 71 -17.18 -14.88 -8.32
CA ASN A 71 -16.95 -15.68 -9.53
C ASN A 71 -17.33 -14.96 -10.83
N LEU A 72 -18.30 -14.03 -10.80
CA LEU A 72 -18.61 -13.11 -11.92
C LEU A 72 -17.38 -12.30 -12.42
N ARG A 73 -16.28 -12.34 -11.65
CA ARG A 73 -15.01 -11.66 -11.93
C ARG A 73 -13.97 -12.52 -12.65
N LYS A 74 -14.03 -13.86 -12.58
CA LYS A 74 -13.06 -14.76 -13.22
C LYS A 74 -13.37 -15.00 -14.69
N GLU A 75 -14.63 -14.83 -15.08
CA GLU A 75 -15.14 -15.30 -16.37
C GLU A 75 -15.17 -14.24 -17.47
N ALA A 76 -15.00 -12.95 -17.15
CA ALA A 76 -15.06 -11.81 -18.08
C ALA A 76 -13.93 -11.70 -19.14
N ILE A 77 -13.28 -12.81 -19.51
CA ILE A 77 -12.19 -12.85 -20.48
C ILE A 77 -12.76 -13.34 -21.81
N GLY A 78 -12.97 -12.43 -22.77
CA GLY A 78 -13.51 -12.77 -24.10
C GLY A 78 -15.05 -12.94 -24.14
N VAL A 79 -15.73 -12.40 -23.12
CA VAL A 79 -17.17 -12.46 -22.89
C VAL A 79 -17.90 -11.40 -23.72
N ASP A 80 -19.10 -11.75 -24.21
CA ASP A 80 -19.98 -10.81 -24.90
C ASP A 80 -20.28 -9.60 -23.99
N ASN A 81 -20.31 -8.38 -24.54
CA ASN A 81 -20.65 -7.17 -23.79
C ASN A 81 -21.99 -7.34 -23.02
N MET A 82 -22.92 -8.11 -23.60
CA MET A 82 -24.17 -8.45 -22.93
C MET A 82 -23.95 -9.24 -21.64
N GLU A 83 -23.18 -10.32 -21.67
CA GLU A 83 -22.86 -11.16 -20.50
C GLU A 83 -22.09 -10.36 -19.44
N LEU A 84 -21.14 -9.53 -19.84
CA LEU A 84 -20.38 -8.68 -18.93
C LEU A 84 -21.27 -7.64 -18.23
N SER A 85 -22.18 -6.99 -18.97
CA SER A 85 -23.13 -6.04 -18.39
C SER A 85 -24.07 -6.69 -17.37
N LEU A 86 -24.50 -7.93 -17.62
CA LEU A 86 -25.30 -8.73 -16.68
C LEU A 86 -24.49 -9.10 -15.44
N GLY A 87 -23.20 -9.43 -15.61
CA GLY A 87 -22.29 -9.71 -14.50
C GLY A 87 -22.12 -8.52 -13.55
N TYR A 88 -21.91 -7.31 -14.07
CA TYR A 88 -21.90 -6.10 -13.25
C TYR A 88 -23.24 -5.86 -12.54
N ALA A 89 -24.36 -6.02 -13.24
CA ALA A 89 -25.68 -5.88 -12.63
C ALA A 89 -25.93 -6.91 -11.51
N ASN A 90 -25.47 -8.15 -11.67
CA ASN A 90 -25.62 -9.18 -10.63
C ASN A 90 -24.69 -8.93 -9.45
N ARG A 91 -23.45 -8.47 -9.70
CA ARG A 91 -22.52 -8.05 -8.65
C ARG A 91 -23.08 -6.87 -7.85
N ALA A 92 -23.70 -5.89 -8.50
CA ALA A 92 -24.38 -4.78 -7.84
C ALA A 92 -25.45 -5.26 -6.85
N LEU A 93 -26.25 -6.25 -7.23
CA LEU A 93 -27.27 -6.84 -6.34
C LEU A 93 -26.64 -7.46 -5.11
N ALA A 94 -25.59 -8.26 -5.29
CA ALA A 94 -24.89 -8.89 -4.18
C ALA A 94 -24.33 -7.82 -3.24
N LEU A 95 -23.66 -6.80 -3.77
CA LEU A 95 -23.08 -5.71 -3.00
C LEU A 95 -24.14 -4.92 -2.21
N GLN A 96 -25.35 -4.72 -2.75
CA GLN A 96 -26.46 -4.16 -1.99
C GLN A 96 -26.88 -5.05 -0.81
N CYS A 97 -26.94 -6.37 -1.01
CA CYS A 97 -27.23 -7.31 0.09
C CYS A 97 -26.17 -7.26 1.19
N PHE A 98 -24.92 -6.92 0.83
CA PHE A 98 -23.84 -6.72 1.79
C PHE A 98 -23.81 -5.32 2.42
N GLY A 99 -24.58 -4.36 1.92
CA GLY A 99 -24.54 -2.96 2.39
C GLY A 99 -23.45 -2.10 1.76
N TYR A 100 -22.79 -2.57 0.69
CA TYR A 100 -21.79 -1.81 -0.08
C TYR A 100 -22.45 -0.98 -1.18
N TYR A 101 -23.28 -0.01 -0.78
CA TYR A 101 -24.17 0.72 -1.69
C TYR A 101 -23.44 1.59 -2.72
N GLN A 102 -22.31 2.21 -2.36
CA GLN A 102 -21.52 3.00 -3.31
C GLN A 102 -20.93 2.11 -4.42
N GLN A 103 -20.36 0.96 -4.03
CA GLN A 103 -19.77 0.02 -4.98
C GLN A 103 -20.84 -0.65 -5.84
N ALA A 104 -22.01 -0.94 -5.26
CA ALA A 104 -23.16 -1.41 -6.02
C ALA A 104 -23.66 -0.37 -7.05
N TYR A 105 -23.64 0.92 -6.68
CA TYR A 105 -24.00 2.00 -7.61
C TYR A 105 -23.01 2.07 -8.78
N ASP A 106 -21.71 2.05 -8.50
CA ASP A 106 -20.65 2.05 -9.51
C ASP A 106 -20.78 0.85 -10.46
N ASP A 107 -21.16 -0.32 -9.96
CA ASP A 107 -21.42 -1.51 -10.78
C ASP A 107 -22.63 -1.35 -11.70
N CYS A 108 -23.71 -0.70 -11.23
CA CYS A 108 -24.83 -0.37 -12.09
C CYS A 108 -24.42 0.54 -13.24
N GLU A 109 -23.58 1.55 -12.98
CA GLU A 109 -23.05 2.44 -14.02
C GLU A 109 -22.17 1.67 -15.02
N CYS A 110 -21.26 0.81 -14.54
CA CYS A 110 -20.45 -0.05 -15.39
C CYS A 110 -21.32 -0.92 -16.32
N ALA A 111 -22.38 -1.53 -15.81
CA ALA A 111 -23.30 -2.33 -16.61
C ALA A 111 -23.96 -1.50 -17.72
N LEU A 112 -24.44 -0.30 -17.39
CA LEU A 112 -25.06 0.61 -18.35
C LEU A 112 -24.07 1.06 -19.44
N GLU A 113 -22.84 1.42 -19.06
CA GLU A 113 -21.78 1.85 -20.01
C GLU A 113 -21.39 0.75 -21.00
N ILE A 114 -21.42 -0.52 -20.58
CA ILE A 114 -21.06 -1.69 -21.42
C ILE A 114 -22.20 -2.10 -22.36
N GLY A 115 -23.43 -1.64 -22.12
CA GLY A 115 -24.59 -1.91 -22.97
C GLY A 115 -25.60 -2.88 -22.36
N TYR A 116 -25.95 -2.68 -21.08
CA TYR A 116 -27.00 -3.45 -20.40
C TYR A 116 -28.30 -3.52 -21.24
N PRO A 117 -29.06 -4.64 -21.25
CA PRO A 117 -30.23 -4.77 -22.11
C PRO A 117 -31.34 -3.75 -21.77
N LYS A 118 -31.77 -2.95 -22.76
CA LYS A 118 -32.81 -1.90 -22.61
C LYS A 118 -34.09 -2.40 -21.94
N LYS A 119 -34.53 -3.62 -22.26
CA LYS A 119 -35.72 -4.26 -21.65
C LYS A 119 -35.61 -4.45 -20.13
N LEU A 120 -34.38 -4.42 -19.59
CA LEU A 120 -34.09 -4.58 -18.17
C LEU A 120 -33.75 -3.24 -17.49
N TYR A 121 -33.80 -2.10 -18.18
CA TYR A 121 -33.48 -0.78 -17.62
C TYR A 121 -34.24 -0.46 -16.32
N PRO A 122 -35.57 -0.69 -16.23
CA PRO A 122 -36.28 -0.49 -14.98
C PRO A 122 -35.62 -1.19 -13.77
N LYS A 123 -35.09 -2.41 -13.98
CA LYS A 123 -34.42 -3.20 -12.94
C LYS A 123 -33.15 -2.51 -12.43
N ILE A 124 -32.31 -2.00 -13.32
CA ILE A 124 -31.02 -1.43 -12.93
C ILE A 124 -31.15 0.01 -12.43
N ILE A 125 -32.09 0.81 -12.97
CA ILE A 125 -32.36 2.16 -12.48
C ILE A 125 -33.00 2.11 -11.08
N CYS A 126 -33.96 1.21 -10.83
CA CYS A 126 -34.49 1.00 -9.47
C CYS A 126 -33.36 0.64 -8.49
N ARG A 127 -32.38 -0.14 -8.94
CA ARG A 127 -31.20 -0.48 -8.14
C ARG A 127 -30.36 0.74 -7.80
N GLN A 128 -30.09 1.61 -8.77
CA GLN A 128 -29.36 2.84 -8.56
C GLN A 128 -30.10 3.81 -7.64
N ALA A 129 -31.42 3.94 -7.79
CA ALA A 129 -32.27 4.74 -6.91
C ALA A 129 -32.21 4.23 -5.46
N TYR A 130 -32.30 2.91 -5.26
CA TYR A 130 -32.14 2.32 -3.93
C TYR A 130 -30.76 2.60 -3.33
N CYS A 131 -29.68 2.45 -4.10
CA CYS A 131 -28.34 2.83 -3.63
C CYS A 131 -28.27 4.32 -3.25
N ALA A 132 -28.80 5.22 -4.08
CA ALA A 132 -28.81 6.66 -3.81
C ALA A 132 -29.55 7.01 -2.51
N LEU A 133 -30.67 6.33 -2.24
CA LEU A 133 -31.38 6.44 -0.96
C LEU A 133 -30.49 6.02 0.22
N GLN A 134 -29.84 4.85 0.15
CA GLN A 134 -28.98 4.35 1.23
C GLN A 134 -27.71 5.18 1.45
N LEU A 135 -27.24 5.88 0.40
CA LEU A 135 -26.13 6.83 0.45
C LEU A 135 -26.54 8.23 0.93
N ASN A 136 -27.80 8.43 1.29
CA ASN A 136 -28.39 9.71 1.63
C ASN A 136 -28.17 10.81 0.56
N ASN A 137 -28.17 10.43 -0.72
CA ASN A 137 -27.99 11.36 -1.84
C ASN A 137 -29.33 11.67 -2.51
N ALA A 138 -29.98 12.75 -2.04
CA ALA A 138 -31.28 13.19 -2.54
C ALA A 138 -31.26 13.49 -4.05
N GLU A 139 -30.20 14.16 -4.52
CA GLU A 139 -30.06 14.57 -5.91
C GLU A 139 -30.00 13.36 -6.85
N LEU A 140 -29.17 12.37 -6.53
CA LEU A 140 -29.10 11.13 -7.31
C LEU A 140 -30.41 10.34 -7.26
N LEU A 141 -31.07 10.31 -6.10
CA LEU A 141 -32.36 9.63 -5.95
C LEU A 141 -33.43 10.29 -6.83
N THR A 142 -33.54 11.62 -6.82
CA THR A 142 -34.46 12.38 -7.68
C THR A 142 -34.19 12.12 -9.15
N LYS A 143 -32.91 12.18 -9.58
CA LYS A 143 -32.51 11.89 -10.97
C LYS A 143 -33.02 10.53 -11.45
N HIS A 144 -32.84 9.49 -10.64
CA HIS A 144 -33.24 8.13 -11.01
C HIS A 144 -34.75 7.91 -10.98
N LEU A 145 -35.46 8.56 -10.05
CA LEU A 145 -36.93 8.55 -10.02
C LEU A 145 -37.53 9.21 -11.27
N SER A 146 -36.99 10.35 -11.70
CA SER A 146 -37.41 10.99 -12.97
C SER A 146 -37.12 10.10 -14.19
N SER A 147 -36.00 9.35 -14.17
CA SER A 147 -35.73 8.37 -15.23
C SER A 147 -36.76 7.24 -15.25
N LEU A 148 -37.25 6.78 -14.10
CA LEU A 148 -38.26 5.72 -14.00
C LEU A 148 -39.65 6.17 -14.48
N GLU A 149 -40.04 7.43 -14.24
CA GLU A 149 -41.32 8.01 -14.73
C GLU A 149 -41.45 7.92 -16.25
N SER A 150 -40.33 8.06 -16.96
CA SER A 150 -40.28 7.98 -18.42
C SER A 150 -40.36 6.56 -18.98
N MET A 151 -40.41 5.52 -18.14
CA MET A 151 -40.33 4.11 -18.53
C MET A 151 -41.65 3.37 -18.28
N HIS A 152 -41.91 2.33 -19.09
CA HIS A 152 -43.03 1.42 -18.84
C HIS A 152 -42.68 0.41 -17.73
N LEU A 153 -43.18 0.66 -16.52
CA LEU A 153 -42.93 -0.17 -15.34
C LEU A 153 -44.00 -1.26 -15.17
N ASN A 154 -43.58 -2.45 -14.73
CA ASN A 154 -44.51 -3.46 -14.21
C ASN A 154 -44.96 -3.11 -12.78
N GLU A 155 -45.95 -3.84 -12.25
CA GLU A 155 -46.54 -3.56 -10.94
C GLU A 155 -45.51 -3.59 -9.79
N ASN A 156 -44.56 -4.53 -9.82
CA ASN A 156 -43.52 -4.62 -8.80
C ASN A 156 -42.59 -3.40 -8.82
N PHE A 157 -42.13 -2.97 -9.99
CA PHE A 157 -41.28 -1.78 -10.11
C PHE A 157 -42.04 -0.50 -9.77
N ARG A 158 -43.33 -0.39 -10.10
CA ARG A 158 -44.19 0.73 -9.66
C ARG A 158 -44.28 0.82 -8.14
N ARG A 159 -44.45 -0.31 -7.44
CA ARG A 159 -44.46 -0.33 -5.97
C ARG A 159 -43.12 0.14 -5.39
N GLN A 160 -42.00 -0.38 -5.91
CA GLN A 160 -40.66 0.03 -5.47
C GLN A 160 -40.42 1.53 -5.70
N GLU A 161 -40.83 2.06 -6.84
CA GLU A 161 -40.74 3.48 -7.16
C GLU A 161 -41.53 4.34 -6.17
N GLN A 162 -42.77 3.95 -5.83
CA GLN A 162 -43.59 4.65 -4.84
C GLN A 162 -42.95 4.65 -3.45
N GLU A 163 -42.38 3.52 -3.02
CA GLU A 163 -41.64 3.40 -1.76
C GLU A 163 -40.40 4.34 -1.75
N LEU A 164 -39.64 4.38 -2.85
CA LEU A 164 -38.49 5.27 -2.99
C LEU A 164 -38.88 6.75 -2.94
N ARG A 165 -40.01 7.14 -3.58
CA ARG A 165 -40.56 8.51 -3.51
C ARG A 165 -40.95 8.92 -2.09
N ALA A 166 -41.63 8.03 -1.38
CA ALA A 166 -42.02 8.29 0.01
C ALA A 166 -40.79 8.55 0.91
N ASN A 167 -39.66 7.90 0.63
CA ASN A 167 -38.42 8.09 1.37
C ASN A 167 -37.62 9.33 0.92
N LEU A 168 -37.70 9.74 -0.36
CA LEU A 168 -37.09 10.99 -0.84
C LEU A 168 -37.60 12.20 -0.04
N TRP A 169 -38.91 12.26 0.22
CA TRP A 169 -39.52 13.33 1.01
C TRP A 169 -38.93 13.41 2.43
N LYS A 170 -38.71 12.26 3.08
CA LYS A 170 -38.08 12.21 4.41
C LYS A 170 -36.64 12.73 4.37
N LEU A 171 -35.90 12.38 3.31
CA LEU A 171 -34.50 12.74 3.16
C LEU A 171 -34.29 14.23 2.91
N GLN A 172 -35.17 14.83 2.09
CA GLN A 172 -35.20 16.27 1.81
C GLN A 172 -35.54 17.11 3.05
N ASN A 173 -36.28 16.55 4.01
CA ASN A 173 -36.66 17.22 5.25
C ASN A 173 -35.64 17.02 6.40
N GLN A 174 -34.65 16.14 6.24
CA GLN A 174 -33.62 15.85 7.24
C GLN A 174 -32.29 16.58 6.98
N THR A 175 -32.19 17.39 5.93
CA THR A 175 -30.92 17.96 5.47
C THR A 175 -30.54 19.24 6.24
N GLU A 176 -30.13 19.11 7.50
CA GLU A 176 -29.22 20.06 8.14
C GLU A 176 -27.80 19.48 8.27
N LYS A 177 -26.87 20.16 7.59
CA LYS A 177 -25.41 20.17 7.74
C LYS A 177 -24.66 18.83 7.65
N THR A 178 -23.95 18.65 6.53
CA THR A 178 -22.52 18.25 6.52
C THR A 178 -21.88 18.56 5.17
N ASN A 179 -21.50 19.82 4.93
CA ASN A 179 -20.44 20.13 3.97
C ASN A 179 -19.11 20.14 4.73
N GLY A 180 -18.45 18.97 4.76
CA GLY A 180 -17.08 18.83 5.24
C GLY A 180 -16.12 19.05 4.07
N ASN A 181 -15.50 20.23 4.04
CA ASN A 181 -14.51 20.65 3.05
C ASN A 181 -13.40 19.62 2.82
N VAL A 182 -13.44 18.91 1.70
CA VAL A 182 -12.31 18.12 1.18
C VAL A 182 -11.26 19.04 0.52
N GLU A 183 -11.59 20.31 0.27
CA GLU A 183 -10.70 21.31 -0.31
C GLU A 183 -9.63 21.87 0.65
N LEU A 184 -9.75 21.65 1.96
CA LEU A 184 -8.86 22.29 2.94
C LEU A 184 -7.47 21.64 3.08
N ILE A 185 -7.28 20.42 2.58
CA ILE A 185 -6.03 19.65 2.82
C ILE A 185 -4.90 20.02 1.83
N LEU A 186 -5.22 20.63 0.68
CA LEU A 186 -4.22 20.94 -0.35
C LEU A 186 -3.55 22.31 -0.20
N LYS A 187 -3.91 23.12 0.80
CA LYS A 187 -3.35 24.46 1.06
C LYS A 187 -2.68 24.58 2.43
N ASN A 188 -1.72 23.71 2.76
CA ASN A 188 -0.95 23.83 4.01
C ASN A 188 0.57 23.81 3.76
N ARG A 189 1.06 24.76 2.94
CA ARG A 189 2.50 25.03 2.75
C ARG A 189 2.93 26.36 3.40
N ASP A 190 2.03 27.02 4.13
CA ASP A 190 2.24 28.39 4.62
C ASP A 190 3.15 28.46 5.84
N SER A 191 3.23 27.39 6.64
CA SER A 191 4.09 27.29 7.83
C SER A 191 5.55 26.92 7.51
N GLN A 192 5.91 26.72 6.23
CA GLN A 192 7.28 26.43 5.80
C GLN A 192 7.78 27.43 4.76
N GLU A 193 9.10 27.49 4.64
CA GLU A 193 9.78 28.06 3.48
C GLU A 193 10.87 27.13 2.96
N ILE A 194 11.09 27.22 1.65
CA ILE A 194 12.19 26.55 0.97
C ILE A 194 13.33 27.56 0.81
N VAL A 195 14.48 27.25 1.39
CA VAL A 195 15.69 28.06 1.26
C VAL A 195 16.59 27.42 0.22
N ASN A 196 16.95 28.19 -0.80
CA ASN A 196 17.92 27.78 -1.81
C ASN A 196 19.32 28.25 -1.37
N THR A 197 20.25 27.31 -1.17
CA THR A 197 21.65 27.66 -0.88
C THR A 197 22.57 27.22 -1.99
N PHE A 198 23.70 27.92 -2.14
CA PHE A 198 24.82 27.50 -2.99
C PHE A 198 25.79 26.56 -2.24
N SER A 199 25.42 26.09 -1.05
CA SER A 199 26.25 25.20 -0.23
C SER A 199 26.11 23.74 -0.64
N GLU A 200 26.97 22.87 -0.11
CA GLU A 200 26.91 21.42 -0.35
C GLU A 200 25.58 20.76 0.10
N ILE A 201 24.84 21.42 0.98
CA ILE A 201 23.56 20.97 1.54
C ILE A 201 22.41 21.16 0.52
N GLY A 202 22.59 22.05 -0.46
CA GLY A 202 21.59 22.35 -1.48
C GLY A 202 20.37 23.10 -0.93
N ARG A 203 19.17 22.69 -1.37
CA ARG A 203 17.90 23.29 -0.94
C ARG A 203 17.42 22.60 0.32
N TYR A 204 16.77 23.34 1.21
CA TYR A 204 16.19 22.76 2.41
C TYR A 204 14.88 23.44 2.79
N MET A 205 14.08 22.76 3.60
CA MET A 205 12.82 23.27 4.13
C MET A 205 13.02 23.67 5.58
N ARG A 206 12.51 24.84 6.00
CA ARG A 206 12.49 25.25 7.42
C ARG A 206 11.13 25.78 7.85
N ALA A 207 10.85 25.71 9.14
CA ALA A 207 9.61 26.22 9.72
C ALA A 207 9.63 27.76 9.81
N LYS A 208 8.51 28.41 9.46
CA LYS A 208 8.33 29.88 9.61
C LYS A 208 7.81 30.30 10.99
N ARG A 209 7.39 29.32 11.79
CA ARG A 209 6.83 29.50 13.13
C ARG A 209 7.04 28.24 13.95
N LEU A 210 6.75 28.30 15.25
CA LEU A 210 6.59 27.10 16.06
C LEU A 210 5.50 26.20 15.45
N ILE A 211 5.85 24.93 15.21
CA ILE A 211 4.92 23.85 14.86
C ILE A 211 4.92 22.89 16.04
N LYS A 212 3.76 22.66 16.65
CA LYS A 212 3.67 21.81 17.85
C LYS A 212 3.73 20.33 17.49
N GLN A 213 4.11 19.49 18.45
CA GLN A 213 3.96 18.05 18.34
C GLN A 213 2.54 17.66 17.88
N ASN A 214 2.45 16.69 16.98
CA ASN A 214 1.23 16.19 16.32
C ASN A 214 0.52 17.19 15.41
N GLU A 215 1.06 18.40 15.22
CA GLU A 215 0.53 19.36 14.24
C GLU A 215 0.90 18.93 12.81
N LEU A 216 -0.01 19.15 11.86
CA LEU A 216 0.24 18.93 10.45
C LEU A 216 1.28 19.95 9.95
N ILE A 217 2.43 19.45 9.49
CA ILE A 217 3.47 20.28 8.86
C ILE A 217 2.98 20.64 7.46
N PHE A 218 2.83 19.66 6.58
CA PHE A 218 2.31 19.83 5.24
C PHE A 218 1.61 18.56 4.75
N SER A 219 0.82 18.69 3.69
CA SER A 219 0.32 17.57 2.90
C SER A 219 0.76 17.70 1.45
N GLU A 220 1.04 16.57 0.81
CA GLU A 220 1.39 16.50 -0.60
C GLU A 220 0.60 15.37 -1.28
N ARG A 221 0.09 15.63 -2.48
CA ARG A 221 -0.41 14.58 -3.35
C ARG A 221 0.73 14.10 -4.23
N ALA A 222 1.05 12.81 -4.20
CA ALA A 222 2.10 12.25 -5.06
C ALA A 222 1.82 12.61 -6.53
N THR A 223 2.80 13.14 -7.24
CA THR A 223 2.63 13.55 -8.65
C THR A 223 2.62 12.34 -9.58
N ALA A 224 3.15 11.20 -9.15
CA ALA A 224 3.03 9.90 -9.80
C ALA A 224 3.12 8.77 -8.75
N LEU A 225 2.60 7.59 -9.10
CA LEU A 225 2.73 6.37 -8.30
C LEU A 225 2.92 5.15 -9.20
N ALA A 226 3.63 4.14 -8.71
CA ALA A 226 3.76 2.83 -9.34
C ALA A 226 3.65 1.71 -8.29
N PRO A 227 2.80 0.69 -8.50
CA PRO A 227 2.74 -0.48 -7.61
C PRO A 227 4.08 -1.19 -7.47
N ILE A 228 4.34 -1.73 -6.28
CA ILE A 228 5.51 -2.58 -6.01
C ILE A 228 5.12 -4.04 -6.28
N GLY A 229 5.87 -4.70 -7.16
CA GLY A 229 5.62 -6.11 -7.51
C GLY A 229 4.33 -6.33 -8.32
N SER A 230 4.10 -7.58 -8.73
CA SER A 230 2.94 -7.98 -9.55
C SER A 230 1.76 -8.53 -8.74
N ALA A 231 1.97 -8.87 -7.47
CA ALA A 231 0.96 -9.49 -6.60
C ALA A 231 0.17 -8.47 -5.75
N ILE A 232 0.64 -7.22 -5.66
CA ILE A 232 0.03 -6.21 -4.79
C ILE A 232 -1.21 -5.60 -5.47
N GLN A 233 -2.36 -5.82 -4.84
CA GLN A 233 -3.62 -5.20 -5.24
C GLN A 233 -3.81 -3.84 -4.56
N LEU A 234 -3.73 -2.76 -5.35
CA LEU A 234 -4.05 -1.38 -4.94
C LEU A 234 -4.80 -0.65 -6.06
N CYS A 235 -5.52 0.41 -5.72
CA CYS A 235 -6.16 1.27 -6.72
C CYS A 235 -5.10 2.02 -7.52
N ASN A 236 -4.94 1.71 -8.81
CA ASN A 236 -3.84 2.27 -9.63
C ASN A 236 -3.92 3.78 -9.87
N HIS A 237 -5.02 4.43 -9.45
CA HIS A 237 -5.14 5.89 -9.48
C HIS A 237 -4.80 6.56 -8.15
N CYS A 238 -5.30 6.00 -7.04
CA CYS A 238 -5.30 6.67 -5.74
C CYS A 238 -4.59 5.89 -4.62
N ALA A 239 -3.97 4.75 -4.92
CA ALA A 239 -3.21 3.89 -4.00
C ALA A 239 -3.95 3.32 -2.77
N LYS A 240 -5.27 3.49 -2.68
CA LYS A 240 -6.12 2.77 -1.72
C LYS A 240 -5.91 1.26 -1.81
N THR A 241 -5.94 0.54 -0.67
CA THR A 241 -5.61 -0.90 -0.58
C THR A 241 -6.74 -1.76 -0.04
N SER A 242 -7.73 -1.18 0.63
CA SER A 242 -8.90 -1.89 1.16
C SER A 242 -10.17 -1.40 0.46
N PHE A 243 -10.54 -2.10 -0.61
CA PHE A 243 -11.68 -1.75 -1.44
C PHE A 243 -12.21 -2.96 -2.20
N ILE A 244 -13.44 -2.85 -2.72
CA ILE A 244 -14.00 -3.80 -3.68
C ILE A 244 -13.57 -3.34 -5.08
N PRO A 245 -12.75 -4.10 -5.82
CA PRO A 245 -12.12 -3.59 -7.02
C PRO A 245 -13.01 -3.61 -8.27
N ILE A 246 -12.86 -2.58 -9.08
CA ILE A 246 -13.32 -2.51 -10.47
C ILE A 246 -12.12 -2.78 -11.38
N PRO A 247 -12.08 -3.93 -12.08
CA PRO A 247 -10.97 -4.28 -12.95
C PRO A 247 -11.03 -3.59 -14.30
N CYS A 248 -9.87 -3.25 -14.87
CA CYS A 248 -9.77 -2.92 -16.28
C CYS A 248 -10.05 -4.18 -17.14
N GLN A 249 -10.93 -4.03 -18.13
CA GLN A 249 -11.32 -5.14 -19.02
C GLN A 249 -10.25 -5.45 -20.06
N HIS A 250 -9.52 -4.43 -20.52
CA HIS A 250 -8.51 -4.59 -21.57
C HIS A 250 -7.29 -5.36 -21.07
N CYS A 251 -6.77 -5.05 -19.88
CA CYS A 251 -5.61 -5.77 -19.32
C CYS A 251 -6.01 -6.99 -18.48
N ARG A 252 -7.20 -7.57 -18.69
CA ARG A 252 -7.71 -8.76 -17.97
C ARG A 252 -7.63 -8.63 -16.45
N GLY A 253 -7.99 -7.47 -15.92
CA GLY A 253 -8.04 -7.21 -14.48
C GLY A 253 -6.70 -7.11 -13.76
N ARG A 254 -5.56 -7.07 -14.48
CA ARG A 254 -4.24 -6.80 -13.88
C ARG A 254 -4.16 -5.42 -13.22
N VAL A 255 -4.92 -4.46 -13.74
CA VAL A 255 -5.12 -3.14 -13.14
C VAL A 255 -6.52 -3.06 -12.58
N VAL A 256 -6.62 -2.54 -11.35
CA VAL A 256 -7.89 -2.39 -10.63
C VAL A 256 -8.03 -1.01 -10.00
N TYR A 257 -9.27 -0.63 -9.74
CA TYR A 257 -9.66 0.66 -9.19
C TYR A 257 -10.63 0.51 -8.02
N CYS A 258 -10.59 1.44 -7.06
CA CYS A 258 -11.50 1.45 -5.91
C CYS A 258 -12.88 2.02 -6.21
N SER A 259 -13.04 2.69 -7.34
CA SER A 259 -14.28 3.34 -7.76
C SER A 259 -14.26 3.61 -9.27
N LEU A 260 -15.44 3.82 -9.84
CA LEU A 260 -15.59 4.19 -11.25
C LEU A 260 -14.95 5.55 -11.52
N ALA A 261 -14.99 6.48 -10.56
CA ALA A 261 -14.30 7.77 -10.63
C ALA A 261 -12.78 7.60 -10.81
N CYS A 262 -12.15 6.70 -10.03
CA CYS A 262 -10.72 6.40 -10.16
C CYS A 262 -10.39 5.73 -11.50
N LEU A 263 -11.25 4.84 -12.00
CA LEU A 263 -11.08 4.23 -13.32
C LEU A 263 -11.08 5.29 -14.42
N LYS A 264 -12.08 6.19 -14.40
CA LYS A 264 -12.22 7.29 -15.38
C LYS A 264 -11.05 8.27 -15.31
N ALA A 265 -10.67 8.70 -14.11
CA ALA A 265 -9.56 9.63 -13.89
C ALA A 265 -8.20 9.08 -14.36
N HIS A 266 -8.02 7.75 -14.29
CA HIS A 266 -6.78 7.10 -14.72
C HIS A 266 -6.74 6.73 -16.21
N LYS A 267 -7.87 6.81 -16.93
CA LYS A 267 -8.01 6.33 -18.31
C LYS A 267 -6.90 6.83 -19.25
N ASN A 268 -6.58 8.13 -19.19
CA ASN A 268 -5.60 8.77 -20.09
C ASN A 268 -4.15 8.35 -19.82
N ILE A 269 -3.85 7.88 -18.61
CA ILE A 269 -2.53 7.34 -18.27
C ILE A 269 -2.52 5.84 -18.61
N HIS A 270 -3.54 5.11 -18.13
CA HIS A 270 -3.63 3.67 -18.31
C HIS A 270 -3.63 3.24 -19.78
N LEU A 271 -4.17 4.04 -20.70
CA LEU A 271 -4.16 3.71 -22.13
C LEU A 271 -2.74 3.54 -22.68
N HIS A 272 -1.74 4.23 -22.10
CA HIS A 272 -0.33 4.09 -22.45
C HIS A 272 0.37 2.95 -21.71
N GLU A 273 -0.32 2.25 -20.82
CA GLU A 273 0.23 1.21 -19.94
C GLU A 273 -0.46 -0.13 -20.09
N CYS A 274 -1.68 -0.14 -20.63
CA CYS A 274 -2.57 -1.30 -20.64
C CYS A 274 -1.90 -2.52 -21.28
N SER A 275 -1.27 -2.32 -22.44
CA SER A 275 -0.51 -3.34 -23.18
C SER A 275 0.71 -3.81 -22.38
N ALA A 276 1.44 -2.89 -21.73
CA ALA A 276 2.57 -3.26 -20.85
C ALA A 276 2.13 -4.14 -19.68
N TYR A 277 0.97 -3.88 -19.06
CA TYR A 277 0.42 -4.76 -18.04
C TYR A 277 0.07 -6.15 -18.60
N GLN A 278 -0.53 -6.23 -19.80
CA GLN A 278 -0.83 -7.52 -20.43
C GLN A 278 0.44 -8.37 -20.62
N MET A 279 1.54 -7.72 -21.03
CA MET A 279 2.86 -8.33 -21.25
C MET A 279 3.68 -8.50 -19.96
N GLN A 280 3.19 -8.05 -18.81
CA GLN A 280 3.92 -8.01 -17.54
C GLN A 280 5.25 -7.23 -17.61
N LEU A 281 5.36 -6.25 -18.52
CA LEU A 281 6.57 -5.44 -18.70
C LEU A 281 7.00 -4.76 -17.38
N PHE A 282 6.04 -4.22 -16.63
CA PHE A 282 6.31 -3.51 -15.38
C PHE A 282 6.86 -4.37 -14.25
N ALA A 283 6.67 -5.70 -14.31
CA ALA A 283 7.29 -6.61 -13.35
C ALA A 283 8.81 -6.74 -13.57
N HIS A 284 9.31 -6.37 -14.76
CA HIS A 284 10.70 -6.58 -15.17
C HIS A 284 11.54 -5.28 -15.24
N VAL A 285 10.89 -4.11 -15.31
CA VAL A 285 11.61 -2.81 -15.46
C VAL A 285 11.81 -2.07 -14.13
N GLY A 286 11.27 -2.59 -13.03
CA GLY A 286 11.48 -2.05 -11.68
C GLY A 286 11.12 -0.56 -11.56
N ILE A 287 12.05 0.23 -11.01
CA ILE A 287 11.85 1.68 -10.75
C ILE A 287 11.53 2.49 -12.01
N ALA A 288 11.85 1.97 -13.20
CA ALA A 288 11.52 2.63 -14.45
C ALA A 288 10.01 2.71 -14.71
N HIS A 289 9.20 1.88 -14.04
CA HIS A 289 7.74 2.03 -14.04
C HIS A 289 7.31 3.36 -13.41
N LEU A 290 7.89 3.74 -12.26
CA LEU A 290 7.63 5.05 -11.66
C LEU A 290 8.15 6.18 -12.56
N ALA A 291 9.32 6.02 -13.17
CA ALA A 291 9.86 7.00 -14.10
C ALA A 291 8.95 7.27 -15.31
N LEU A 292 8.35 6.22 -15.89
CA LEU A 292 7.33 6.37 -16.93
C LEU A 292 6.08 7.08 -16.40
N ARG A 293 5.60 6.68 -15.21
CA ARG A 293 4.43 7.30 -14.56
C ARG A 293 4.61 8.79 -14.33
N ILE A 294 5.81 9.25 -13.99
CA ILE A 294 6.14 10.69 -13.83
C ILE A 294 5.97 11.45 -15.15
N ILE A 295 6.19 10.82 -16.30
CA ILE A 295 6.01 11.42 -17.62
C ILE A 295 4.52 11.43 -18.02
N LEU A 296 3.79 10.37 -17.71
CA LEU A 296 2.38 10.21 -18.11
C LEU A 296 1.40 10.97 -17.21
N ASP A 297 1.66 11.03 -15.91
CA ASP A 297 0.74 11.55 -14.89
C ASP A 297 1.12 12.99 -14.52
N ASN A 298 0.34 13.95 -15.01
CA ASN A 298 0.64 15.38 -14.90
C ASN A 298 2.04 15.79 -15.40
N GLY A 299 2.63 14.98 -16.30
CA GLY A 299 3.99 15.12 -16.81
C GLY A 299 4.08 15.84 -18.15
N LEU A 300 4.65 15.18 -19.16
CA LEU A 300 5.04 15.84 -20.42
C LEU A 300 3.84 16.38 -21.21
N LEU A 301 2.72 15.64 -21.26
CA LEU A 301 1.54 16.05 -22.01
C LEU A 301 0.89 17.34 -21.46
N THR A 302 1.04 17.63 -20.16
CA THR A 302 0.42 18.81 -19.52
C THR A 302 1.19 20.10 -19.76
N ILE A 303 2.43 20.01 -20.24
CA ILE A 303 3.30 21.16 -20.49
C ILE A 303 3.56 21.40 -21.99
N LEU A 304 2.87 20.68 -22.89
CA LEU A 304 3.10 20.78 -24.33
C LEU A 304 2.91 22.20 -24.88
N ASP A 305 1.98 22.96 -24.32
CA ASP A 305 1.75 24.35 -24.72
C ASP A 305 2.96 25.25 -24.44
N LEU A 306 3.70 24.98 -23.36
CA LEU A 306 4.94 25.69 -23.03
C LEU A 306 6.08 25.32 -23.99
N LEU A 307 6.01 24.12 -24.57
CA LEU A 307 7.01 23.60 -25.51
C LEU A 307 6.67 23.91 -26.98
N ARG A 308 5.42 24.30 -27.29
CA ARG A 308 4.86 24.41 -28.65
C ARG A 308 5.73 25.18 -29.66
N ASN A 309 6.45 26.20 -29.20
CA ASN A 309 7.28 27.07 -30.04
C ASN A 309 8.78 26.71 -30.06
N LYS A 310 9.20 25.66 -29.36
CA LYS A 310 10.60 25.24 -29.31
C LYS A 310 10.94 24.52 -30.63
N GLN A 311 11.82 25.11 -31.43
CA GLN A 311 12.03 24.66 -32.81
C GLN A 311 12.87 23.38 -32.97
N THR A 312 13.66 23.02 -31.95
CA THR A 312 14.61 21.90 -32.04
C THR A 312 14.53 21.00 -30.80
N THR A 313 14.93 19.74 -30.96
CA THR A 313 15.10 18.78 -29.86
C THR A 313 15.96 19.37 -28.73
N LYS A 314 17.04 20.09 -29.08
CA LYS A 314 17.92 20.75 -28.11
C LYS A 314 17.20 21.86 -27.36
N ALA A 315 16.39 22.68 -28.03
CA ALA A 315 15.62 23.75 -27.40
C ALA A 315 14.58 23.21 -26.41
N ILE A 316 13.90 22.10 -26.74
CA ILE A 316 13.00 21.42 -25.82
C ILE A 316 13.76 20.89 -24.60
N TRP A 317 14.87 20.17 -24.83
CA TRP A 317 15.69 19.65 -23.74
C TRP A 317 16.22 20.74 -22.81
N THR A 318 16.72 21.85 -23.35
CA THR A 318 17.17 23.01 -22.56
C THR A 318 16.03 23.59 -21.73
N SER A 319 14.81 23.65 -22.27
CA SER A 319 13.62 24.12 -21.55
C SER A 319 13.27 23.27 -20.32
N LEU A 320 13.48 21.95 -20.43
CA LEU A 320 13.13 20.94 -19.42
C LEU A 320 14.25 20.67 -18.39
N THR A 321 15.44 21.23 -18.59
CA THR A 321 16.62 21.01 -17.74
C THR A 321 17.00 22.24 -16.93
N GLU A 322 17.99 22.09 -16.07
CA GLU A 322 18.44 23.13 -15.12
C GLU A 322 18.66 24.48 -15.82
N GLY A 323 17.99 25.53 -15.31
CA GLY A 323 18.00 26.89 -15.90
C GLY A 323 17.01 27.11 -17.05
N GLY A 324 16.30 26.08 -17.50
CA GLY A 324 15.27 26.17 -18.53
C GLY A 324 14.00 26.88 -18.06
N ASP A 325 13.22 27.40 -19.01
CA ASP A 325 11.99 28.14 -18.73
C ASP A 325 10.87 27.27 -18.15
N VAL A 326 10.68 26.03 -18.64
CA VAL A 326 9.71 25.09 -18.05
C VAL A 326 10.22 24.54 -16.73
N TRP A 327 11.51 24.21 -16.64
CA TRP A 327 12.14 23.73 -15.41
C TRP A 327 12.00 24.73 -14.25
N SER A 328 12.10 26.03 -14.54
CA SER A 328 12.00 27.11 -13.55
C SER A 328 10.56 27.56 -13.29
N ASN A 329 9.58 27.13 -14.10
CA ASN A 329 8.22 27.64 -14.01
C ASN A 329 7.48 27.06 -12.78
N PRO A 330 7.15 27.86 -11.75
CA PRO A 330 6.49 27.37 -10.54
C PRO A 330 5.02 26.98 -10.76
N THR A 331 4.38 27.42 -11.85
CA THR A 331 2.97 27.11 -12.14
C THR A 331 2.81 25.81 -12.94
N ALA A 332 3.87 25.32 -13.57
CA ALA A 332 3.87 24.04 -14.26
C ALA A 332 4.03 22.90 -13.24
N ALA A 333 2.99 22.10 -13.02
CA ALA A 333 2.99 21.01 -12.05
C ALA A 333 4.16 20.02 -12.25
N TYR A 334 4.53 19.73 -13.50
CA TYR A 334 5.64 18.82 -13.82
C TYR A 334 7.02 19.37 -13.40
N SER A 335 7.15 20.71 -13.28
CA SER A 335 8.43 21.36 -12.98
C SER A 335 9.02 20.92 -11.64
N GLU A 336 8.18 20.69 -10.62
CA GLU A 336 8.64 20.22 -9.30
C GLU A 336 9.38 18.87 -9.45
N SER A 337 8.85 17.96 -10.27
CA SER A 337 9.48 16.65 -10.53
C SER A 337 10.77 16.78 -11.34
N LEU A 338 10.83 17.68 -12.33
CA LEU A 338 12.03 17.95 -13.13
C LEU A 338 13.20 18.51 -12.29
N ARG A 339 12.87 19.23 -11.20
CA ARG A 339 13.83 19.86 -10.27
C ARG A 339 14.41 18.91 -9.22
N MET A 340 13.90 17.69 -9.06
CA MET A 340 14.48 16.73 -8.10
C MET A 340 15.91 16.34 -8.49
N VAL A 341 16.72 15.97 -7.50
CA VAL A 341 18.12 15.57 -7.70
C VAL A 341 18.18 14.17 -8.31
N SER A 342 18.97 13.95 -9.37
CA SER A 342 19.04 12.61 -10.01
C SER A 342 20.27 11.78 -9.65
N HIS A 343 21.35 12.43 -9.19
CA HIS A 343 22.66 11.83 -8.97
C HIS A 343 23.23 10.95 -10.09
N LEU A 344 22.68 10.98 -11.30
CA LEU A 344 23.18 10.20 -12.44
C LEU A 344 24.67 10.42 -12.72
N LYS A 345 25.17 11.66 -12.51
CA LYS A 345 26.60 12.00 -12.68
C LYS A 345 27.52 11.41 -11.60
N LYS A 346 26.96 11.03 -10.45
CA LYS A 346 27.70 10.41 -9.31
C LYS A 346 27.59 8.88 -9.29
N MET A 347 26.68 8.33 -10.08
CA MET A 347 26.42 6.89 -10.19
C MET A 347 27.50 6.19 -11.01
N ALA A 348 27.71 4.89 -10.78
CA ALA A 348 28.62 4.10 -11.59
C ALA A 348 28.14 4.03 -13.05
N LEU A 349 29.09 4.14 -13.99
CA LEU A 349 28.77 4.17 -15.42
C LEU A 349 28.02 2.91 -15.89
N GLU A 350 28.33 1.75 -15.32
CA GLU A 350 27.65 0.50 -15.67
C GLU A 350 26.17 0.51 -15.28
N ASP A 351 25.82 1.07 -14.11
CA ASP A 351 24.42 1.24 -13.70
C ASP A 351 23.69 2.20 -14.65
N VAL A 352 24.33 3.32 -15.02
CA VAL A 352 23.76 4.30 -15.95
C VAL A 352 23.50 3.68 -17.33
N LYS A 353 24.39 2.82 -17.83
CA LYS A 353 24.19 2.09 -19.10
C LYS A 353 22.98 1.17 -19.04
N VAL A 354 22.80 0.44 -17.93
CA VAL A 354 21.63 -0.43 -17.72
C VAL A 354 20.35 0.41 -17.71
N PHE A 355 20.32 1.51 -16.97
CA PHE A 355 19.15 2.38 -16.93
C PHE A 355 18.86 3.06 -18.27
N ALA A 356 19.89 3.39 -19.06
CA ALA A 356 19.70 3.91 -20.41
C ALA A 356 19.08 2.87 -21.35
N ALA A 357 19.51 1.60 -21.25
CA ALA A 357 18.92 0.50 -22.01
C ALA A 357 17.44 0.26 -21.63
N VAL A 358 17.12 0.28 -20.33
CA VAL A 358 15.72 0.18 -19.85
C VAL A 358 14.88 1.37 -20.30
N SER A 359 15.45 2.58 -20.29
CA SER A 359 14.76 3.78 -20.78
C SER A 359 14.42 3.66 -22.27
N HIS A 360 15.36 3.14 -23.07
CA HIS A 360 15.13 2.88 -24.48
C HIS A 360 14.09 1.78 -24.72
N LEU A 361 14.10 0.70 -23.92
CA LEU A 361 13.08 -0.35 -23.97
C LEU A 361 11.67 0.22 -23.77
N ILE A 362 11.48 1.12 -22.80
CA ILE A 362 10.19 1.78 -22.57
C ILE A 362 9.78 2.66 -23.75
N VAL A 363 10.72 3.38 -24.37
CA VAL A 363 10.45 4.18 -25.58
C VAL A 363 10.03 3.29 -26.76
N VAL A 364 10.71 2.17 -26.99
CA VAL A 364 10.32 1.19 -28.01
C VAL A 364 8.91 0.68 -27.74
N TYR A 365 8.58 0.36 -26.48
CA TYR A 365 7.23 -0.02 -26.09
C TYR A 365 6.20 1.07 -26.41
N LEU A 366 6.45 2.32 -25.99
CA LEU A 366 5.52 3.44 -26.22
C LEU A 366 5.30 3.68 -27.72
N SER A 367 6.35 3.58 -28.53
CA SER A 367 6.32 3.79 -29.98
C SER A 367 5.57 2.67 -30.72
N ARG A 368 5.71 1.42 -30.28
CA ARG A 368 5.13 0.25 -30.99
C ARG A 368 3.73 -0.14 -30.53
N TYR A 369 3.36 0.17 -29.28
CA TYR A 369 2.15 -0.36 -28.66
C TYR A 369 1.19 0.71 -28.12
N THR A 370 1.49 1.99 -28.34
CA THR A 370 0.63 3.11 -27.90
C THR A 370 0.66 4.25 -28.92
N SER A 371 -0.28 5.19 -28.82
CA SER A 371 -0.31 6.43 -29.62
C SER A 371 0.42 7.60 -28.95
N PHE A 372 1.28 7.35 -27.96
CA PHE A 372 1.89 8.40 -27.14
C PHE A 372 2.70 9.41 -27.96
N PHE A 373 3.55 8.92 -28.89
CA PHE A 373 4.37 9.80 -29.71
C PHE A 373 3.58 10.52 -30.82
N ASP A 374 2.47 9.94 -31.28
CA ASP A 374 1.54 10.61 -32.20
C ASP A 374 0.89 11.82 -31.52
N LEU A 375 0.50 11.67 -30.24
CA LEU A 375 -0.05 12.77 -29.44
C LEU A 375 0.97 13.88 -29.22
N LEU A 376 2.22 13.54 -28.90
CA LEU A 376 3.30 14.54 -28.75
C LEU A 376 3.55 15.30 -30.05
N SER A 377 3.60 14.57 -31.17
CA SER A 377 3.93 15.16 -32.48
C SER A 377 2.79 16.01 -33.02
N SER A 378 1.55 15.55 -32.91
CA SER A 378 0.36 16.28 -33.39
C SER A 378 0.09 17.59 -32.64
N ASN A 379 0.54 17.70 -31.39
CA ASN A 379 0.37 18.90 -30.55
C ASN A 379 1.59 19.84 -30.57
N HIS A 380 2.59 19.58 -31.43
CA HIS A 380 3.80 20.38 -31.54
C HIS A 380 4.01 20.90 -32.97
N ARG A 381 4.47 22.15 -33.10
CA ARG A 381 4.57 22.82 -34.43
C ARG A 381 5.74 22.33 -35.28
N PHE A 382 6.82 21.87 -34.66
CA PHE A 382 8.06 21.52 -35.34
C PHE A 382 8.36 20.03 -35.19
N ASN A 383 9.02 19.45 -36.20
CA ASN A 383 9.48 18.06 -36.12
C ASN A 383 10.69 17.97 -35.17
N CYS A 384 10.48 17.38 -34.00
CA CYS A 384 11.50 17.19 -32.96
C CYS A 384 11.61 15.69 -32.62
N ASN A 385 12.79 15.27 -32.17
CA ASN A 385 13.00 13.87 -31.78
C ASN A 385 12.43 13.62 -30.38
N TRP A 386 11.13 13.38 -30.31
CA TRP A 386 10.40 13.09 -29.08
C TRP A 386 10.85 11.80 -28.40
N GLU A 387 11.20 10.76 -29.19
CA GLU A 387 11.70 9.50 -28.65
C GLU A 387 12.99 9.70 -27.84
N LEU A 388 13.93 10.51 -28.34
CA LEU A 388 15.15 10.86 -27.62
C LEU A 388 14.88 11.69 -26.36
N ILE A 389 13.98 12.68 -26.44
CA ILE A 389 13.59 13.49 -25.27
C ILE A 389 12.98 12.62 -24.19
N VAL A 390 12.05 11.74 -24.55
CA VAL A 390 11.37 10.84 -23.61
C VAL A 390 12.35 9.81 -23.03
N ALA A 391 13.24 9.23 -23.83
CA ALA A 391 14.29 8.34 -23.33
C ALA A 391 15.18 9.05 -22.29
N ALA A 392 15.59 10.29 -22.56
CA ALA A 392 16.40 11.08 -21.65
C ALA A 392 15.65 11.47 -20.37
N LEU A 393 14.36 11.78 -20.47
CA LEU A 393 13.50 12.05 -19.32
C LEU A 393 13.27 10.80 -18.46
N ILE A 394 13.03 9.63 -19.06
CA ILE A 394 12.90 8.37 -18.32
C ILE A 394 14.19 8.09 -17.56
N LEU A 395 15.35 8.20 -18.22
CA LEU A 395 16.65 8.00 -17.56
C LEU A 395 16.86 8.98 -16.40
N LYS A 396 16.55 10.27 -16.61
CA LYS A 396 16.60 11.30 -15.57
C LYS A 396 15.68 10.93 -14.39
N HIS A 397 14.45 10.52 -14.66
CA HIS A 397 13.46 10.15 -13.64
C HIS A 397 13.79 8.83 -12.94
N ILE A 398 14.47 7.87 -13.58
CA ILE A 398 15.04 6.70 -12.91
C ILE A 398 16.04 7.17 -11.86
N GLY A 399 17.02 8.00 -12.24
CA GLY A 399 18.00 8.56 -11.29
C GLY A 399 17.33 9.33 -10.15
N GLN A 400 16.33 10.15 -10.45
CA GLN A 400 15.57 10.87 -9.42
C GLN A 400 14.80 9.92 -8.50
N SER A 401 14.18 8.87 -9.04
CA SER A 401 13.40 7.93 -8.24
C SER A 401 14.27 7.09 -7.30
N ILE A 402 15.54 6.82 -7.66
CA ILE A 402 16.49 6.10 -6.81
C ILE A 402 16.82 6.89 -5.53
N VAL A 403 16.87 8.23 -5.60
CA VAL A 403 17.33 9.09 -4.50
C VAL A 403 16.24 9.99 -3.89
N ASN A 404 15.05 10.02 -4.48
CA ASN A 404 13.89 10.77 -3.97
C ASN A 404 12.61 9.94 -3.92
N GLY A 405 12.64 8.67 -4.37
CA GLY A 405 11.45 7.82 -4.36
C GLY A 405 11.02 7.50 -2.93
N HIS A 406 9.73 7.66 -2.65
CA HIS A 406 9.15 7.29 -1.36
C HIS A 406 8.39 5.99 -1.50
N VAL A 407 8.40 5.18 -0.45
CA VAL A 407 7.62 3.94 -0.40
C VAL A 407 6.35 4.19 0.42
N CYS A 408 5.21 3.83 -0.15
CA CYS A 408 3.92 3.83 0.53
C CYS A 408 3.81 2.52 1.32
N THR A 409 4.06 2.61 2.62
CA THR A 409 3.93 1.49 3.56
C THR A 409 2.60 1.59 4.29
N VAL A 410 1.81 0.51 4.26
CA VAL A 410 0.45 0.50 4.83
C VAL A 410 0.19 -0.76 5.64
N ILE A 411 -0.81 -0.67 6.53
CA ILE A 411 -1.39 -1.85 7.17
C ILE A 411 -2.33 -2.56 6.20
N ARG A 412 -2.27 -3.89 6.17
CA ARG A 412 -3.13 -4.75 5.35
C ARG A 412 -3.58 -5.98 6.15
N PRO A 413 -4.69 -6.62 5.75
CA PRO A 413 -5.05 -7.91 6.32
C PRO A 413 -4.15 -9.04 5.79
N LYS A 414 -3.88 -10.06 6.62
CA LYS A 414 -3.16 -11.27 6.18
C LYS A 414 -3.95 -12.01 5.09
N ILE A 415 -3.25 -12.44 4.06
CA ILE A 415 -3.77 -13.36 3.02
C ILE A 415 -3.66 -14.81 3.52
N PHE A 416 -4.67 -15.64 3.29
CA PHE A 416 -4.70 -17.04 3.71
C PHE A 416 -4.16 -17.98 2.61
N GLU A 417 -3.44 -19.05 2.99
CA GLU A 417 -2.85 -20.03 2.05
C GLU A 417 -3.90 -20.90 1.31
N ASN A 418 -5.11 -21.02 1.85
CA ASN A 418 -6.17 -21.89 1.29
C ASN A 418 -7.20 -21.18 0.42
N TYR A 419 -7.00 -19.91 0.14
CA TYR A 419 -7.93 -19.15 -0.66
C TYR A 419 -7.23 -18.58 -1.89
N SER A 420 -7.67 -19.02 -3.07
CA SER A 420 -7.21 -18.46 -4.33
C SER A 420 -7.54 -16.96 -4.39
N LEU A 421 -6.75 -16.18 -5.15
CA LEU A 421 -6.78 -14.74 -5.52
C LEU A 421 -8.14 -14.04 -5.82
N THR A 422 -9.23 -14.49 -5.22
CA THR A 422 -10.60 -13.97 -5.26
C THR A 422 -11.03 -13.31 -3.95
N GLU A 423 -10.19 -13.31 -2.91
CA GLU A 423 -10.56 -12.84 -1.58
C GLU A 423 -10.53 -11.32 -1.43
N TYR A 424 -11.62 -10.67 -1.83
CA TYR A 424 -11.95 -9.37 -1.28
C TYR A 424 -12.18 -9.57 0.20
N HIS A 425 -11.18 -9.26 1.03
CA HIS A 425 -11.31 -9.42 2.48
C HIS A 425 -12.60 -8.76 2.98
N LEU A 426 -13.06 -7.67 2.33
CA LEU A 426 -14.32 -6.94 2.61
C LEU A 426 -15.59 -7.77 2.40
N LEU A 427 -15.54 -8.81 1.57
CA LEU A 427 -16.64 -9.75 1.32
C LEU A 427 -16.51 -11.04 2.12
N ASN A 428 -15.49 -11.16 2.99
CA ASN A 428 -15.32 -12.32 3.87
C ASN A 428 -16.23 -12.20 5.09
N GLU A 429 -17.32 -12.96 5.11
CA GLU A 429 -18.28 -12.94 6.21
C GLU A 429 -17.75 -13.52 7.53
N ASP A 430 -16.68 -14.32 7.49
CA ASP A 430 -16.02 -14.82 8.69
C ASP A 430 -15.22 -13.71 9.38
N LEU A 431 -14.95 -12.59 8.70
CA LEU A 431 -14.21 -11.45 9.21
C LEU A 431 -15.12 -10.27 9.60
N TRP A 432 -16.19 -10.00 8.85
CA TRP A 432 -17.04 -8.81 9.01
C TRP A 432 -18.43 -9.15 9.54
N GLU A 433 -18.92 -8.38 10.52
CA GLU A 433 -20.33 -8.43 10.96
C GLU A 433 -21.23 -7.65 9.99
N LYS A 434 -20.75 -6.47 9.56
CA LYS A 434 -21.35 -5.58 8.57
C LYS A 434 -20.24 -4.75 7.92
N PRO A 435 -20.48 -4.01 6.83
CA PRO A 435 -19.43 -3.25 6.13
C PRO A 435 -18.58 -2.41 7.07
N TRP A 436 -17.26 -2.62 7.05
CA TRP A 436 -16.29 -1.87 7.85
C TRP A 436 -16.39 -2.07 9.38
N HIS A 437 -17.18 -3.05 9.85
CA HIS A 437 -17.27 -3.47 11.26
C HIS A 437 -16.82 -4.92 11.40
N LEU A 438 -15.65 -5.11 11.98
CA LEU A 438 -15.06 -6.43 12.19
C LEU A 438 -15.82 -7.21 13.25
N ARG A 439 -15.77 -8.53 13.17
CA ARG A 439 -16.14 -9.40 14.29
C ARG A 439 -15.20 -9.21 15.46
N ARG A 440 -15.73 -9.37 16.67
CA ARG A 440 -14.96 -9.37 17.91
C ARG A 440 -13.80 -10.38 17.85
N GLY A 441 -12.59 -9.96 18.21
CA GLY A 441 -11.39 -10.82 18.24
C GLY A 441 -10.68 -10.98 16.90
N TYR A 442 -10.96 -10.14 15.89
CA TYR A 442 -10.37 -10.25 14.56
C TYR A 442 -9.50 -9.06 14.14
N LEU A 443 -9.25 -8.07 15.00
CA LEU A 443 -8.45 -6.91 14.60
C LEU A 443 -6.99 -7.28 14.29
N HIS A 444 -6.42 -8.29 14.97
CA HIS A 444 -5.08 -8.82 14.72
C HIS A 444 -4.88 -9.32 13.27
N ARG A 445 -5.96 -9.54 12.53
CA ARG A 445 -5.88 -9.85 11.10
C ARG A 445 -5.28 -8.69 10.31
N PHE A 446 -5.33 -7.46 10.82
CA PHE A 446 -4.76 -6.22 10.28
C PHE A 446 -3.43 -5.84 10.97
N ALA A 447 -2.65 -6.83 11.41
CA ALA A 447 -1.32 -6.62 12.01
C ALA A 447 -0.16 -6.74 11.00
N TYR A 448 -0.41 -6.55 9.70
CA TYR A 448 0.58 -6.78 8.64
C TYR A 448 0.94 -5.48 7.94
N ILE A 449 2.23 -5.23 7.86
CA ILE A 449 2.80 -4.07 7.18
C ILE A 449 3.31 -4.52 5.81
N ASP A 450 2.98 -3.77 4.78
CA ASP A 450 3.38 -4.06 3.40
C ASP A 450 3.73 -2.78 2.65
N ASP A 451 4.72 -2.89 1.77
CA ASP A 451 5.17 -1.82 0.90
C ASP A 451 4.43 -1.93 -0.43
N VAL A 452 3.43 -1.07 -0.65
CA VAL A 452 2.46 -1.29 -1.74
C VAL A 452 2.76 -0.51 -3.00
N ALA A 453 3.37 0.67 -2.89
CA ALA A 453 3.65 1.54 -4.03
C ALA A 453 4.91 2.36 -3.82
N THR A 454 5.56 2.72 -4.92
CA THR A 454 6.54 3.79 -4.97
C THR A 454 5.87 5.09 -5.42
N LEU A 455 6.22 6.20 -4.79
CA LEU A 455 5.58 7.51 -4.97
C LEU A 455 6.61 8.56 -5.39
N ASN A 456 6.21 9.41 -6.32
CA ASN A 456 6.93 10.64 -6.63
C ASN A 456 6.37 11.79 -5.78
N LEU A 457 7.17 12.31 -4.85
CA LEU A 457 6.80 13.37 -3.90
C LEU A 457 7.84 14.50 -3.91
N PRO A 458 7.84 15.37 -4.95
CA PRO A 458 8.84 16.41 -5.09
C PRO A 458 8.95 17.38 -3.93
N TYR A 459 7.85 17.73 -3.26
CA TYR A 459 7.83 18.67 -2.14
C TYR A 459 8.38 18.03 -0.86
N THR A 460 7.95 16.81 -0.54
CA THR A 460 8.49 16.01 0.58
C THR A 460 9.98 15.74 0.41
N SER A 461 10.45 15.57 -0.83
CA SER A 461 11.86 15.30 -1.15
C SER A 461 12.79 16.51 -0.97
N ILE A 462 12.26 17.68 -0.60
CA ILE A 462 13.05 18.85 -0.20
C ILE A 462 13.57 18.71 1.24
N CYS A 463 12.90 17.90 2.07
CA CYS A 463 13.32 17.65 3.45
C CYS A 463 14.62 16.84 3.45
N ASN A 464 15.72 17.47 3.84
CA ASN A 464 17.03 16.82 3.92
C ASN A 464 17.09 15.75 5.01
N HIS A 465 18.17 14.97 4.98
CA HIS A 465 18.35 13.87 5.92
C HIS A 465 18.75 14.33 7.33
N SER A 466 18.08 13.76 8.33
CA SER A 466 18.60 13.57 9.68
C SER A 466 18.40 12.11 10.12
N CYS A 467 19.32 11.56 10.93
CA CYS A 467 19.19 10.19 11.41
C CYS A 467 18.06 10.01 12.44
N LEU A 468 17.47 11.11 12.93
CA LEU A 468 16.26 11.07 13.74
C LEU A 468 15.12 11.70 12.93
N PRO A 469 14.00 10.99 12.70
CA PRO A 469 12.88 11.53 11.95
C PRO A 469 12.24 12.68 12.73
N LEU A 470 11.89 13.75 12.03
CA LEU A 470 11.23 14.92 12.61
C LEU A 470 9.71 14.88 12.39
N PHE A 471 9.27 14.16 11.37
CA PHE A 471 7.86 13.93 11.08
C PHE A 471 7.57 12.48 10.79
N GLN A 472 6.33 12.09 11.09
CA GLN A 472 5.78 10.78 10.78
C GLN A 472 4.82 10.93 9.58
N PRO A 473 5.02 10.18 8.48
CA PRO A 473 4.11 10.20 7.35
C PRO A 473 2.83 9.41 7.65
N LYS A 474 1.69 9.98 7.27
CA LYS A 474 0.40 9.30 7.08
C LYS A 474 0.11 9.19 5.59
N PHE A 475 -0.19 7.98 5.12
CA PHE A 475 -0.62 7.75 3.74
C PHE A 475 -2.13 7.53 3.68
N SER A 476 -2.85 8.51 3.10
CA SER A 476 -4.27 8.38 2.75
C SER A 476 -4.38 8.21 1.23
N GLY A 477 -4.18 6.97 0.79
CA GLY A 477 -4.02 6.66 -0.62
C GLY A 477 -2.80 7.38 -1.23
N ARG A 478 -3.04 8.32 -2.15
CA ARG A 478 -2.00 9.08 -2.86
C ARG A 478 -1.61 10.38 -2.16
N ILE A 479 -2.23 10.69 -1.02
CA ILE A 479 -1.92 11.88 -0.22
C ILE A 479 -1.03 11.46 0.94
N ILE A 480 0.11 12.10 1.08
CA ILE A 480 0.97 12.04 2.26
C ILE A 480 0.69 13.26 3.13
N SER A 481 0.55 13.04 4.42
CA SER A 481 0.49 14.10 5.44
C SER A 481 1.63 13.90 6.43
N ALA A 482 2.47 14.93 6.59
CA ALA A 482 3.60 14.91 7.49
C ALA A 482 3.20 15.56 8.83
N TYR A 483 3.13 14.76 9.91
CA TYR A 483 2.82 15.24 11.25
C TYR A 483 4.09 15.35 12.10
N ALA A 484 4.24 16.45 12.83
CA ALA A 484 5.42 16.70 13.66
C ALA A 484 5.51 15.68 14.80
N MET A 485 6.67 15.03 14.98
CA MET A 485 6.89 14.07 16.07
C MET A 485 7.29 14.74 17.39
N ARG A 486 7.63 16.04 17.34
CA ARG A 486 7.96 16.91 18.48
C ARG A 486 7.70 18.36 18.09
N ASP A 487 7.83 19.28 19.04
CA ASP A 487 7.87 20.70 18.74
C ASP A 487 9.04 21.03 17.80
N ILE A 488 8.75 21.82 16.76
CA ILE A 488 9.70 22.31 15.76
C ILE A 488 9.75 23.82 15.89
N LYS A 489 10.93 24.35 16.21
CA LYS A 489 11.11 25.78 16.45
C LYS A 489 11.06 26.56 15.14
N GLU A 490 10.72 27.84 15.24
CA GLU A 490 10.88 28.76 14.11
C GLU A 490 12.31 28.73 13.59
N SER A 491 12.46 28.78 12.26
CA SER A 491 13.72 28.65 11.51
C SER A 491 14.42 27.29 11.59
N GLU A 492 13.89 26.32 12.35
CA GLU A 492 14.44 24.95 12.40
C GLU A 492 14.21 24.22 11.06
N GLU A 493 15.23 23.49 10.60
CA GLU A 493 15.14 22.68 9.38
C GLU A 493 14.20 21.50 9.59
N ILE A 494 13.30 21.28 8.63
CA ILE A 494 12.38 20.15 8.60
C ILE A 494 13.07 19.01 7.85
N THR A 495 13.52 18.01 8.59
CA THR A 495 14.30 16.88 8.06
C THR A 495 13.50 15.59 7.98
N ASN A 496 13.86 14.70 7.05
CA ASN A 496 13.36 13.33 6.95
C ASN A 496 14.48 12.32 7.25
N CYS A 497 14.15 11.06 7.58
CA CYS A 497 15.12 9.98 7.71
C CYS A 497 15.11 9.09 6.46
N TYR A 498 16.20 9.08 5.69
CA TYR A 498 16.31 8.36 4.41
C TYR A 498 16.71 6.89 4.57
N THR A 499 17.03 6.49 5.79
CA THR A 499 17.50 5.16 6.18
C THR A 499 16.68 4.69 7.39
N GLN A 500 17.15 3.62 8.06
CA GLN A 500 16.74 3.36 9.44
C GLN A 500 17.28 4.46 10.37
N HIS A 501 16.53 4.83 11.40
CA HIS A 501 16.88 5.91 12.32
C HIS A 501 17.91 5.49 13.37
N SER A 502 18.50 6.45 14.07
CA SER A 502 19.63 6.23 14.99
C SER A 502 19.33 5.28 16.15
N ARG A 503 18.07 5.19 16.58
CA ARG A 503 17.62 4.33 17.68
C ARG A 503 17.55 2.84 17.34
N VAL A 504 17.60 2.45 16.06
CA VAL A 504 17.40 1.05 15.63
C VAL A 504 18.51 0.50 14.74
N GLU A 505 19.45 1.34 14.32
CA GLU A 505 20.55 0.96 13.44
C GLU A 505 21.78 1.81 13.72
N ARG A 506 22.99 1.24 13.61
CA ARG A 506 24.26 1.90 13.95
C ARG A 506 24.71 2.95 12.96
N ARG A 507 25.51 3.91 13.45
CA ARG A 507 26.07 5.00 12.67
C ARG A 507 26.79 4.50 11.42
N GLN A 508 27.61 3.46 11.54
CA GLN A 508 28.36 2.92 10.40
C GLN A 508 27.42 2.47 9.27
N THR A 509 26.44 1.61 9.56
CA THR A 509 25.46 1.11 8.59
C THR A 509 24.69 2.26 7.93
N ARG A 510 24.22 3.24 8.73
CA ARG A 510 23.51 4.42 8.21
C ARG A 510 24.39 5.22 7.25
N GLN A 511 25.64 5.49 7.62
CA GLN A 511 26.60 6.24 6.78
C GLN A 511 26.96 5.49 5.49
N GLU A 512 27.10 4.17 5.53
CA GLU A 512 27.35 3.36 4.34
C GLU A 512 26.20 3.46 3.33
N ILE A 513 24.95 3.37 3.79
CA ILE A 513 23.76 3.54 2.95
C ILE A 513 23.70 4.96 2.36
N LEU A 514 23.90 5.99 3.19
CA LEU A 514 23.88 7.38 2.74
C LEU A 514 24.97 7.69 1.72
N LYS A 515 26.19 7.19 1.94
CA LYS A 515 27.31 7.36 1.00
C LYS A 515 27.05 6.62 -0.31
N LYS A 516 26.49 5.41 -0.24
CA LYS A 516 26.23 4.56 -1.41
C LYS A 516 25.10 5.09 -2.28
N SER A 517 23.95 5.41 -1.68
CA SER A 517 22.72 5.74 -2.41
C SER A 517 22.52 7.25 -2.60
N TYR A 518 22.95 8.07 -1.64
CA TYR A 518 22.69 9.52 -1.64
C TYR A 518 23.98 10.36 -1.80
N HIS A 519 25.15 9.72 -1.80
CA HIS A 519 26.45 10.34 -2.08
C HIS A 519 26.81 11.52 -1.17
N PHE A 520 26.50 11.41 0.13
CA PHE A 520 26.95 12.36 1.15
C PHE A 520 27.27 11.65 2.48
N ILE A 521 27.93 12.36 3.40
CA ILE A 521 28.22 11.91 4.76
C ILE A 521 27.34 12.72 5.73
N CYS A 522 26.55 12.05 6.56
CA CYS A 522 25.66 12.73 7.51
C CYS A 522 26.44 13.33 8.68
N LYS A 523 26.10 14.57 9.03
CA LYS A 523 26.68 15.33 10.16
C LYS A 523 25.61 15.79 11.16
N CYS A 524 24.45 15.12 11.20
CA CYS A 524 23.40 15.43 12.17
C CYS A 524 23.88 15.18 13.61
N GLY A 525 23.16 15.72 14.61
CA GLY A 525 23.52 15.58 16.04
C GLY A 525 23.79 14.14 16.47
N GLU A 526 22.96 13.19 16.01
CA GLU A 526 23.11 11.75 16.27
C GLU A 526 24.42 11.17 15.71
N CYS A 527 24.89 11.67 14.57
CA CYS A 527 26.16 11.25 13.99
C CYS A 527 27.37 11.98 14.58
N MET A 528 27.17 13.12 15.25
CA MET A 528 28.26 13.91 15.83
C MET A 528 28.50 13.64 17.31
N ARG A 529 27.56 12.97 18.00
CA ARG A 529 27.73 12.53 19.39
C ARG A 529 28.92 11.55 19.52
N GLN A 530 29.70 11.70 20.60
CA GLN A 530 30.84 10.82 20.90
C GLN A 530 30.39 9.38 21.22
N GLU A 531 29.38 9.23 22.07
CA GLU A 531 28.75 7.96 22.49
C GLU A 531 27.66 7.51 21.47
N GLY A 532 27.99 7.57 20.18
CA GLY A 532 27.00 7.63 19.09
C GLY A 532 25.97 6.49 19.05
N ASP A 533 26.38 5.25 19.33
CA ASP A 533 25.55 4.04 19.15
C ASP A 533 25.00 3.45 20.46
N ASP A 534 25.16 4.12 21.60
CA ASP A 534 24.71 3.58 22.90
C ASP A 534 23.19 3.37 22.96
N ASP A 535 22.43 4.29 22.35
CA ASP A 535 20.97 4.20 22.27
C ASP A 535 20.48 2.95 21.55
N VAL A 536 21.24 2.42 20.57
CA VAL A 536 20.89 1.16 19.91
C VAL A 536 21.54 -0.02 20.63
N ASN A 537 22.79 0.10 21.07
CA ASN A 537 23.54 -0.97 21.73
C ASN A 537 22.87 -1.47 23.01
N GLN A 538 22.18 -0.59 23.74
CA GLN A 538 21.40 -0.99 24.93
C GLN A 538 20.34 -2.06 24.62
N PHE A 539 19.78 -2.08 23.39
CA PHE A 539 18.79 -3.07 22.97
C PHE A 539 19.40 -4.36 22.41
N HIS A 540 20.73 -4.49 22.47
CA HIS A 540 21.49 -5.60 21.89
C HIS A 540 22.54 -6.15 22.88
N GLN A 541 22.24 -6.17 24.18
CA GLN A 541 23.11 -6.74 25.20
C GLN A 541 22.86 -8.24 25.40
N TYR A 542 23.93 -9.04 25.38
CA TYR A 542 23.89 -10.49 25.51
C TYR A 542 24.84 -10.96 26.59
N ARG A 543 24.43 -11.99 27.33
CA ARG A 543 25.34 -12.75 28.18
C ARG A 543 26.03 -13.82 27.36
N CYS A 544 27.36 -13.94 27.50
CA CYS A 544 28.12 -14.94 26.76
C CYS A 544 27.70 -16.38 27.11
N ASP A 545 27.53 -17.24 26.09
CA ASP A 545 27.22 -18.67 26.24
C ASP A 545 28.38 -19.47 26.84
N ASN A 546 29.62 -18.96 26.77
CA ASN A 546 30.76 -19.62 27.41
C ASN A 546 30.65 -19.49 28.93
N GLU A 547 30.44 -20.62 29.61
CA GLU A 547 30.29 -20.72 31.06
C GLU A 547 31.48 -20.13 31.85
N LYS A 548 32.69 -20.15 31.27
CA LYS A 548 33.86 -19.52 31.90
C LYS A 548 33.89 -18.00 31.71
N CYS A 549 33.21 -17.48 30.69
CA CYS A 549 33.16 -16.07 30.38
C CYS A 549 31.96 -15.40 31.07
N ARG A 550 30.72 -15.74 30.65
CA ARG A 550 29.44 -15.15 31.11
C ARG A 550 29.38 -13.61 31.15
N HIS A 551 30.37 -12.91 30.58
CA HIS A 551 30.38 -11.45 30.50
C HIS A 551 29.32 -10.95 29.54
N VAL A 552 28.84 -9.74 29.79
CA VAL A 552 27.92 -9.02 28.92
C VAL A 552 28.69 -8.48 27.71
N PHE A 553 28.14 -8.63 26.53
CA PHE A 553 28.71 -8.08 25.30
C PHE A 553 27.61 -7.64 24.34
N VAL A 554 27.99 -6.79 23.37
CA VAL A 554 27.14 -6.38 22.25
C VAL A 554 27.76 -6.92 20.95
N PRO A 555 27.01 -7.57 20.04
CA PRO A 555 27.54 -8.08 18.78
C PRO A 555 28.14 -6.96 17.91
N GLN A 556 29.32 -7.20 17.34
CA GLN A 556 29.97 -6.22 16.45
C GLN A 556 29.28 -6.11 15.09
N THR A 557 28.99 -7.21 14.40
CA THR A 557 28.06 -7.25 13.25
C THR A 557 27.75 -8.70 12.88
N PRO A 558 26.53 -9.04 12.41
CA PRO A 558 25.35 -8.17 12.29
C PRO A 558 24.60 -8.04 13.63
N LEU A 559 24.06 -6.84 13.92
CA LEU A 559 23.27 -6.59 15.13
C LEU A 559 21.99 -7.43 15.20
N LYS A 560 21.24 -7.50 14.08
CA LYS A 560 19.95 -8.22 13.96
C LYS A 560 20.17 -9.62 13.37
N TRP A 561 21.10 -10.40 13.94
CA TRP A 561 21.51 -11.71 13.42
C TRP A 561 20.38 -12.73 13.30
N TRP A 562 19.28 -12.57 14.06
CA TRP A 562 18.10 -13.44 14.04
C TRP A 562 17.12 -13.18 12.89
N GLN A 563 17.24 -12.05 12.18
CA GLN A 563 16.30 -11.65 11.11
C GLN A 563 16.68 -12.20 9.72
N ARG A 564 17.58 -13.19 9.65
CA ARG A 564 18.03 -13.78 8.38
C ARG A 564 16.92 -14.62 7.74
N LYS A 565 16.74 -14.46 6.42
CA LYS A 565 15.53 -14.89 5.69
C LYS A 565 15.47 -16.39 5.35
N THR A 566 16.58 -17.12 5.35
CA THR A 566 16.59 -18.55 5.00
C THR A 566 17.09 -19.44 6.14
N SER A 567 16.60 -20.68 6.19
CA SER A 567 17.05 -21.70 7.15
C SER A 567 18.54 -22.03 7.01
N ASN A 568 19.10 -21.93 5.79
CA ASN A 568 20.53 -22.07 5.53
C ASN A 568 21.35 -20.92 6.12
N ASP A 569 20.79 -19.70 6.17
CA ASP A 569 21.48 -18.52 6.73
C ASP A 569 21.57 -18.55 8.28
N LEU A 570 20.63 -19.24 8.92
CA LEU A 570 20.56 -19.42 10.38
C LEU A 570 21.56 -20.49 10.87
N GLN A 571 22.01 -21.42 10.02
CA GLN A 571 23.07 -22.38 10.37
C GLN A 571 24.47 -21.74 10.40
N ASN A 572 24.61 -20.55 9.82
CA ASN A 572 25.86 -19.78 9.73
C ASN A 572 25.79 -18.45 10.50
N ILE A 573 25.19 -18.45 11.70
CA ILE A 573 25.32 -17.33 12.63
C ILE A 573 26.78 -17.32 13.15
N ASN A 574 27.50 -16.25 12.82
CA ASN A 574 28.88 -16.02 13.26
C ASN A 574 28.93 -14.80 14.19
N VAL A 575 28.34 -14.94 15.37
CA VAL A 575 28.46 -13.95 16.44
C VAL A 575 29.54 -14.44 17.40
N LEU A 576 30.53 -13.59 17.65
CA LEU A 576 31.63 -13.84 18.59
C LEU A 576 31.45 -12.95 19.82
N CYS A 577 31.80 -13.48 21.00
CA CYS A 577 31.87 -12.67 22.20
C CYS A 577 33.01 -11.66 22.05
N ALA A 578 32.71 -10.37 22.18
CA ALA A 578 33.71 -9.32 22.10
C ALA A 578 34.75 -9.36 23.24
N VAL A 579 34.46 -10.10 24.32
CA VAL A 579 35.33 -10.22 25.51
C VAL A 579 36.28 -11.42 25.39
N CYS A 580 35.75 -12.63 25.18
CA CYS A 580 36.56 -13.86 25.17
C CYS A 580 36.80 -14.46 23.78
N GLY A 581 36.22 -13.87 22.72
CA GLY A 581 36.34 -14.37 21.35
C GLY A 581 35.57 -15.65 21.06
N SER A 582 34.88 -16.25 22.03
CA SER A 582 34.17 -17.51 21.82
C SER A 582 33.00 -17.33 20.84
N ARG A 583 32.76 -18.34 20.00
CA ARG A 583 31.57 -18.39 19.15
C ARG A 583 30.33 -18.60 20.00
N GLN A 584 29.29 -17.81 19.74
CA GLN A 584 28.01 -17.93 20.43
C GLN A 584 27.13 -18.94 19.71
N MET A 585 26.51 -19.83 20.49
CA MET A 585 25.74 -20.96 19.96
C MET A 585 24.25 -20.73 20.03
N PHE A 586 23.77 -19.85 20.91
CA PHE A 586 22.37 -19.45 21.02
C PHE A 586 21.40 -20.63 21.02
N LYS A 587 21.72 -21.70 21.76
CA LYS A 587 20.90 -22.93 21.80
C LYS A 587 19.43 -22.62 22.14
N TRP A 588 19.22 -21.70 23.07
CA TRP A 588 17.90 -21.18 23.44
C TRP A 588 17.10 -20.62 22.25
N PHE A 589 17.76 -20.02 21.25
CA PHE A 589 17.09 -19.45 20.08
C PHE A 589 16.58 -20.56 19.16
N TYR A 590 17.40 -21.56 18.89
CA TYR A 590 17.02 -22.70 18.06
C TYR A 590 15.94 -23.56 18.73
N ASP A 591 16.05 -23.78 20.04
CA ASP A 591 15.02 -24.46 20.83
C ASP A 591 13.69 -23.69 20.77
N TYR A 592 13.74 -22.35 20.87
CA TYR A 592 12.56 -21.50 20.72
C TYR A 592 11.94 -21.59 19.32
N GLN A 593 12.75 -21.49 18.26
CA GLN A 593 12.28 -21.64 16.88
C GLN A 593 11.63 -23.00 16.63
N LYS A 594 12.19 -24.07 17.20
CA LYS A 594 11.60 -25.42 17.13
C LYS A 594 10.25 -25.52 17.84
N LEU A 595 10.09 -24.85 18.99
CA LEU A 595 8.80 -24.81 19.68
C LEU A 595 7.74 -24.05 18.89
N LEU A 596 8.12 -22.95 18.21
CA LEU A 596 7.21 -22.14 17.39
C LEU A 596 6.52 -22.94 16.28
N THR A 597 7.12 -24.03 15.78
CA THR A 597 6.52 -24.84 14.71
C THR A 597 5.41 -25.80 15.20
N SER A 598 5.15 -25.90 16.51
CA SER A 598 4.22 -26.90 17.09
C SER A 598 3.41 -26.38 18.28
N LEU A 599 2.75 -25.22 18.13
CA LEU A 599 2.04 -24.55 19.23
C LEU A 599 0.57 -24.99 19.46
N ASN A 600 0.12 -26.04 18.77
CA ASN A 600 -1.21 -26.62 18.94
C ASN A 600 -1.42 -27.28 20.32
N SER A 601 -0.34 -27.74 20.98
CA SER A 601 -0.41 -28.36 22.30
C SER A 601 -0.20 -27.34 23.43
N PRO A 602 -1.06 -27.33 24.47
CA PRO A 602 -0.85 -26.52 25.66
C PRO A 602 0.50 -26.76 26.35
N LEU A 603 1.02 -28.00 26.32
CA LEU A 603 2.33 -28.32 26.90
C LEU A 603 3.48 -27.66 26.12
N THR A 604 3.39 -27.60 24.80
CA THR A 604 4.41 -26.93 23.97
C THR A 604 4.38 -25.42 24.21
N ARG A 605 3.19 -24.82 24.31
CA ARG A 605 3.04 -23.40 24.65
C ARG A 605 3.61 -23.08 26.03
N LEU A 606 3.33 -23.90 27.04
CA LEU A 606 3.89 -23.74 28.38
C LEU A 606 5.43 -23.74 28.35
N ARG A 607 6.03 -24.69 27.62
CA ARG A 607 7.50 -24.74 27.44
C ARG A 607 8.04 -23.51 26.73
N LEU A 608 7.34 -23.01 25.71
CA LEU A 608 7.70 -21.77 25.02
C LEU A 608 7.69 -20.57 25.98
N TYR A 609 6.65 -20.44 26.81
CA TYR A 609 6.55 -19.35 27.79
C TYR A 609 7.65 -19.43 28.85
N GLN A 610 7.95 -20.63 29.37
CA GLN A 610 9.05 -20.85 30.31
C GLN A 610 10.40 -20.48 29.68
N LEU A 611 10.65 -20.94 28.45
CA LEU A 611 11.86 -20.60 27.73
C LEU A 611 11.97 -19.07 27.51
N TYR A 612 10.88 -18.41 27.13
CA TYR A 612 10.84 -16.96 26.94
C TYR A 612 11.14 -16.18 28.23
N GLN A 613 10.60 -16.62 29.37
CA GLN A 613 10.89 -15.99 30.67
C GLN A 613 12.38 -16.16 31.02
N ASN A 614 12.95 -17.33 30.78
CA ASN A 614 14.36 -17.60 31.05
C ASN A 614 15.32 -16.87 30.09
N LEU A 615 14.82 -16.24 29.02
CA LEU A 615 15.67 -15.44 28.13
C LEU A 615 16.34 -14.28 28.85
N ASP A 616 15.81 -13.80 29.99
CA ASP A 616 16.46 -12.73 30.78
C ASP A 616 17.85 -13.13 31.32
N GLU A 617 18.19 -14.42 31.33
CA GLU A 617 19.54 -14.87 31.66
C GLU A 617 20.55 -14.57 30.53
N TYR A 618 20.08 -14.49 29.28
CA TYR A 618 20.91 -14.40 28.06
C TYR A 618 20.74 -13.07 27.32
N LEU A 619 19.52 -12.55 27.27
CA LEU A 619 19.11 -11.32 26.61
C LEU A 619 18.88 -10.27 27.69
N LEU A 620 19.89 -9.42 27.91
CA LEU A 620 19.91 -8.49 29.02
C LEU A 620 19.30 -7.14 28.64
N ALA A 621 19.00 -6.35 29.68
CA ALA A 621 18.29 -5.08 29.56
C ALA A 621 16.97 -5.25 28.81
N PHE A 622 16.57 -4.24 28.06
CA PHE A 622 15.41 -4.33 27.20
C PHE A 622 15.88 -4.74 25.80
N ASN A 623 15.70 -6.00 25.39
CA ASN A 623 16.41 -6.56 24.24
C ASN A 623 15.52 -6.70 23.00
N SER A 624 16.01 -6.22 21.86
CA SER A 624 15.31 -6.26 20.57
C SER A 624 15.07 -7.67 20.03
N CYS A 625 15.96 -8.63 20.30
CA CYS A 625 15.75 -10.04 19.95
C CYS A 625 14.62 -10.64 20.77
N LYS A 626 14.52 -10.30 22.07
CA LYS A 626 13.43 -10.74 22.94
C LYS A 626 12.09 -10.17 22.47
N ALA A 627 12.04 -8.89 22.11
CA ALA A 627 10.83 -8.27 21.53
C ALA A 627 10.40 -8.95 20.22
N PHE A 628 11.36 -9.21 19.32
CA PHE A 628 11.08 -9.95 18.09
C PHE A 628 10.52 -11.36 18.36
N MET A 629 11.11 -12.09 19.32
CA MET A 629 10.65 -13.43 19.69
C MET A 629 9.23 -13.39 20.27
N ALA A 630 8.93 -12.43 21.15
CA ALA A 630 7.58 -12.20 21.67
C ALA A 630 6.56 -11.96 20.54
N SER A 631 6.81 -10.98 19.67
CA SER A 631 5.94 -10.68 18.53
C SER A 631 5.69 -11.92 17.65
N LYS A 632 6.72 -12.74 17.39
CA LYS A 632 6.57 -13.99 16.63
C LYS A 632 5.76 -15.07 17.34
N ALA A 633 5.97 -15.27 18.64
CA ALA A 633 5.14 -16.20 19.40
C ALA A 633 3.68 -15.76 19.44
N VAL A 634 3.42 -14.47 19.67
CA VAL A 634 2.08 -13.90 19.66
C VAL A 634 1.40 -14.16 18.30
N GLN A 635 2.08 -13.83 17.19
CA GLN A 635 1.59 -14.09 15.83
C GLN A 635 1.20 -15.55 15.59
N GLU A 636 2.01 -16.50 16.06
CA GLU A 636 1.77 -17.93 15.86
C GLU A 636 0.68 -18.49 16.78
N ILE A 637 0.61 -18.05 18.05
CA ILE A 637 -0.39 -18.50 19.02
C ILE A 637 -1.78 -17.93 18.68
N PHE A 638 -1.86 -16.69 18.18
CA PHE A 638 -3.13 -16.08 17.76
C PHE A 638 -3.81 -16.82 16.61
N LYS A 639 -3.11 -17.69 15.88
CA LYS A 639 -3.75 -18.60 14.90
C LYS A 639 -4.81 -19.50 15.55
N PHE A 640 -4.66 -19.79 16.83
CA PHE A 640 -5.57 -20.63 17.63
C PHE A 640 -6.56 -19.80 18.47
N LEU A 641 -6.62 -18.47 18.31
CA LEU A 641 -7.50 -17.62 19.13
C LEU A 641 -8.97 -18.04 19.07
N ASN A 642 -9.44 -18.40 17.86
CA ASN A 642 -10.86 -18.63 17.58
C ASN A 642 -11.29 -20.10 17.67
N ASP A 643 -10.38 -21.03 17.93
CA ASP A 643 -10.70 -22.47 18.08
C ASP A 643 -11.01 -22.88 19.53
N GLY A 644 -10.88 -21.94 20.49
CA GLY A 644 -11.15 -22.18 21.90
C GLY A 644 -10.03 -22.93 22.64
N SER A 645 -8.87 -23.15 22.02
CA SER A 645 -7.77 -23.92 22.62
C SER A 645 -6.90 -23.13 23.60
N LEU A 646 -7.06 -21.80 23.69
CA LEU A 646 -6.30 -20.93 24.59
C LEU A 646 -6.96 -20.82 25.96
N ASN A 647 -6.19 -21.06 27.02
CA ASN A 647 -6.65 -20.95 28.41
C ASN A 647 -6.24 -19.60 29.05
N GLU A 648 -6.64 -19.37 30.30
CA GLU A 648 -6.34 -18.12 31.02
C GLU A 648 -4.82 -17.86 31.20
N GLU A 649 -4.02 -18.92 31.35
CA GLU A 649 -2.56 -18.79 31.45
C GLU A 649 -1.93 -18.42 30.08
N ASP A 650 -2.51 -18.89 28.96
CA ASP A 650 -2.13 -18.43 27.62
C ASP A 650 -2.37 -16.92 27.49
N TYR A 651 -3.56 -16.41 27.83
CA TYR A 651 -3.86 -14.98 27.74
C TYR A 651 -2.96 -14.12 28.61
N LYS A 652 -2.61 -14.60 29.82
CA LYS A 652 -1.68 -13.91 30.72
C LYS A 652 -0.28 -13.82 30.13
N ASN A 653 0.25 -14.90 29.55
CA ASN A 653 1.58 -14.90 28.95
C ASN A 653 1.62 -14.11 27.63
N LEU A 654 0.58 -14.23 26.80
CA LEU A 654 0.42 -13.41 25.60
C LEU A 654 0.41 -11.92 25.94
N THR A 655 -0.36 -11.50 26.94
CA THR A 655 -0.41 -10.10 27.37
C THR A 655 0.96 -9.59 27.80
N ARG A 656 1.74 -10.39 28.54
CA ARG A 656 3.11 -10.03 28.94
C ARG A 656 4.03 -9.86 27.72
N MET A 657 3.96 -10.79 26.77
CA MET A 657 4.75 -10.72 25.53
C MET A 657 4.38 -9.49 24.69
N ILE A 658 3.08 -9.23 24.51
CA ILE A 658 2.58 -8.08 23.75
C ILE A 658 3.02 -6.77 24.41
N LYS A 659 2.90 -6.64 25.74
CA LYS A 659 3.37 -5.45 26.47
C LYS A 659 4.86 -5.22 26.29
N TYR A 660 5.68 -6.27 26.32
CA TYR A 660 7.11 -6.18 26.03
C TYR A 660 7.37 -5.66 24.61
N SER A 661 6.66 -6.17 23.60
CA SER A 661 6.77 -5.65 22.22
C SER A 661 6.34 -4.18 22.11
N LEU A 662 5.25 -3.79 22.77
CA LEU A 662 4.72 -2.42 22.74
C LEU A 662 5.65 -1.41 23.41
N GLU A 663 6.22 -1.78 24.55
CA GLU A 663 7.25 -0.97 25.21
C GLU A 663 8.46 -0.80 24.27
N TYR A 664 8.86 -1.84 23.54
CA TYR A 664 9.98 -1.80 22.58
C TYR A 664 9.74 -0.83 21.44
N GLU A 665 8.56 -0.89 20.83
CA GLU A 665 8.17 0.05 19.79
C GLU A 665 8.06 1.49 20.33
N THR A 666 7.58 1.66 21.56
CA THR A 666 7.48 2.98 22.20
C THR A 666 8.84 3.64 22.39
N TYR A 667 9.84 2.91 22.89
CA TYR A 667 11.20 3.45 23.08
C TYR A 667 11.94 3.71 21.77
N THR A 668 11.77 2.83 20.78
CA THR A 668 12.53 2.91 19.52
C THR A 668 11.91 3.88 18.53
N SER A 669 10.59 3.85 18.36
CA SER A 669 9.87 4.52 17.27
C SER A 669 8.69 5.39 17.72
N GLY A 670 8.22 5.21 18.95
CA GLY A 670 7.07 5.92 19.53
C GLY A 670 5.74 5.18 19.31
N SER A 671 4.74 5.50 20.13
CA SER A 671 3.39 4.89 20.09
C SER A 671 2.58 5.22 18.83
N SER A 672 2.98 6.27 18.10
CA SER A 672 2.35 6.66 16.84
C SER A 672 2.96 5.96 15.61
N CYS A 673 3.86 4.99 15.76
CA CYS A 673 4.42 4.28 14.60
C CYS A 673 3.50 3.12 14.15
N ILE A 674 3.57 2.74 12.86
CA ILE A 674 2.75 1.66 12.30
C ILE A 674 3.02 0.31 13.00
N SER A 675 4.28 0.02 13.35
CA SER A 675 4.67 -1.21 14.08
C SER A 675 3.99 -1.33 15.44
N TYR A 676 3.93 -0.24 16.20
CA TYR A 676 3.22 -0.19 17.49
C TYR A 676 1.73 -0.50 17.30
N ILE A 677 1.09 0.08 16.28
CA ILE A 677 -0.33 -0.16 16.00
C ILE A 677 -0.58 -1.63 15.65
N CYS A 678 0.29 -2.25 14.85
CA CYS A 678 0.19 -3.68 14.56
C CYS A 678 0.28 -4.54 15.82
N GLU A 679 1.23 -4.28 16.72
CA GLU A 679 1.32 -5.00 18.00
C GLU A 679 0.09 -4.73 18.90
N MET A 680 -0.45 -3.51 18.89
CA MET A 680 -1.64 -3.14 19.67
C MET A 680 -2.89 -3.91 19.25
N THR A 681 -3.01 -4.31 17.98
CA THR A 681 -4.18 -5.06 17.50
C THR A 681 -4.40 -6.36 18.29
N TYR A 682 -3.32 -7.04 18.69
CA TYR A 682 -3.37 -8.25 19.49
C TYR A 682 -3.92 -7.97 20.89
N LEU A 683 -3.44 -6.90 21.53
CA LEU A 683 -3.92 -6.51 22.86
C LEU A 683 -5.39 -6.10 22.84
N TRP A 684 -5.80 -5.33 21.82
CA TRP A 684 -7.19 -4.92 21.64
C TRP A 684 -8.13 -6.11 21.43
N ASP A 685 -7.71 -7.16 20.74
CA ASP A 685 -8.51 -8.38 20.63
C ASP A 685 -8.65 -9.11 21.96
N ILE A 686 -7.59 -9.21 22.77
CA ILE A 686 -7.67 -9.80 24.12
C ILE A 686 -8.63 -9.00 25.01
N ILE A 687 -8.59 -7.67 24.96
CA ILE A 687 -9.49 -6.79 25.71
C ILE A 687 -10.93 -6.95 25.21
N ALA A 688 -11.16 -6.92 23.90
CA ALA A 688 -12.48 -7.08 23.30
C ALA A 688 -13.13 -8.43 23.66
N LEU A 689 -12.33 -9.49 23.83
CA LEU A 689 -12.77 -10.81 24.28
C LEU A 689 -13.01 -10.89 25.80
N GLY A 690 -12.75 -9.82 26.55
CA GLY A 690 -12.90 -9.77 28.02
C GLY A 690 -11.84 -10.56 28.78
N LYS A 691 -10.71 -10.88 28.13
CA LYS A 691 -9.62 -11.70 28.69
C LYS A 691 -8.56 -10.87 29.42
N TRP A 692 -8.62 -9.55 29.29
CA TRP A 692 -7.78 -8.61 30.02
C TRP A 692 -8.55 -7.31 30.29
N LYS A 693 -8.32 -6.68 31.45
CA LYS A 693 -8.92 -5.38 31.81
C LYS A 693 -7.89 -4.27 31.67
N TYR A 694 -8.30 -3.14 31.12
CA TYR A 694 -7.46 -1.96 30.91
C TYR A 694 -8.16 -0.72 31.48
N GLU A 695 -7.42 0.26 32.00
CA GLU A 695 -8.01 1.51 32.52
C GLU A 695 -8.45 2.45 31.37
N HIS A 696 -9.73 2.83 31.35
CA HIS A 696 -10.38 3.52 30.22
C HIS A 696 -9.77 4.87 29.83
N LYS A 697 -9.24 5.64 30.80
CA LYS A 697 -8.67 6.97 30.56
C LYS A 697 -7.42 6.91 29.67
N ASP A 698 -6.58 5.89 29.87
CA ASP A 698 -5.34 5.72 29.11
C ASP A 698 -5.60 5.20 27.69
N MET A 699 -6.66 4.38 27.51
CA MET A 699 -7.05 3.87 26.18
C MET A 699 -7.47 4.96 25.22
N ASN A 700 -8.22 5.98 25.68
CA ASN A 700 -8.64 7.07 24.80
C ASN A 700 -7.45 7.92 24.34
N SER A 701 -6.49 8.18 25.22
CA SER A 701 -5.26 8.94 24.85
C SER A 701 -4.45 8.15 23.83
N ILE A 702 -4.19 6.87 24.12
CA ILE A 702 -3.45 5.97 23.23
C ILE A 702 -4.16 5.84 21.88
N PHE A 703 -5.49 5.68 21.88
CA PHE A 703 -6.29 5.57 20.65
C PHE A 703 -6.19 6.84 19.80
N ASN A 704 -6.38 8.02 20.39
CA ASN A 704 -6.35 9.28 19.66
C ASN A 704 -4.95 9.61 19.13
N GLU A 705 -3.90 9.32 19.89
CA GLU A 705 -2.51 9.59 19.50
C GLU A 705 -1.99 8.57 18.47
N SER A 706 -2.29 7.28 18.66
CA SER A 706 -1.69 6.22 17.83
C SER A 706 -2.29 6.15 16.44
N LEU A 707 -3.59 6.46 16.26
CA LEU A 707 -4.25 6.29 14.95
C LEU A 707 -4.04 7.45 13.98
N ILE A 708 -3.34 8.52 14.37
CA ILE A 708 -3.07 9.68 13.50
C ILE A 708 -2.31 9.28 12.22
N VAL A 709 -1.59 8.15 12.24
CA VAL A 709 -0.82 7.66 11.09
C VAL A 709 -1.59 6.74 10.15
N LEU A 710 -2.79 6.30 10.55
CA LEU A 710 -3.59 5.42 9.72
C LEU A 710 -4.21 6.19 8.55
N GLY A 711 -4.06 5.61 7.36
CA GLY A 711 -4.84 6.01 6.19
C GLY A 711 -6.34 5.85 6.44
N ASP A 712 -7.15 6.59 5.68
CA ASP A 712 -8.58 6.77 5.97
C ASP A 712 -9.36 5.44 6.05
N GLU A 713 -9.02 4.45 5.22
CA GLU A 713 -9.67 3.13 5.25
C GLU A 713 -9.38 2.36 6.54
N MET A 714 -8.11 2.33 6.96
CA MET A 714 -7.70 1.65 8.19
C MET A 714 -8.20 2.40 9.42
N PHE A 715 -8.16 3.74 9.40
CA PHE A 715 -8.71 4.56 10.45
C PHE A 715 -10.20 4.26 10.69
N LEU A 716 -10.99 4.11 9.62
CA LEU A 716 -12.40 3.75 9.72
C LEU A 716 -12.59 2.38 10.37
N ILE A 717 -11.85 1.36 9.92
CA ILE A 717 -11.95 -0.01 10.44
C ILE A 717 -11.57 -0.05 11.94
N PHE A 718 -10.44 0.55 12.31
CA PHE A 718 -9.94 0.57 13.68
C PHE A 718 -10.88 1.38 14.59
N SER A 719 -11.41 2.50 14.10
CA SER A 719 -12.36 3.33 14.85
C SER A 719 -13.68 2.64 15.11
N ASN A 720 -14.21 1.91 14.12
CA ASN A 720 -15.42 1.13 14.29
C ASN A 720 -15.19 0.02 15.32
N TYR A 721 -14.09 -0.74 15.20
CA TYR A 721 -13.76 -1.80 16.15
C TYR A 721 -13.64 -1.28 17.59
N TYR A 722 -12.96 -0.15 17.78
CA TYR A 722 -12.84 0.48 19.09
C TYR A 722 -14.22 0.88 19.67
N LYS A 723 -15.08 1.50 18.86
CA LYS A 723 -16.44 1.87 19.28
C LYS A 723 -17.31 0.67 19.62
N ASP A 724 -17.19 -0.40 18.83
CA ASP A 724 -18.02 -1.59 18.97
C ASP A 724 -17.64 -2.40 20.22
N PHE A 725 -16.34 -2.50 20.55
CA PHE A 725 -15.87 -3.46 21.55
C PHE A 725 -15.03 -2.89 22.69
N LEU A 726 -14.41 -1.71 22.55
CA LEU A 726 -13.44 -1.19 23.51
C LEU A 726 -13.95 0.02 24.33
N VAL A 727 -14.90 0.80 23.81
CA VAL A 727 -15.48 1.95 24.55
C VAL A 727 -16.28 1.50 25.78
N LYS A 728 -16.83 0.27 25.77
CA LYS A 728 -17.73 -0.29 26.79
C LYS A 728 -17.15 -1.45 27.60
N SER A 729 -15.95 -1.93 27.26
CA SER A 729 -15.22 -3.01 27.96
C SER A 729 -14.44 -2.46 29.13
#